data_AF-H2KQ65-F1
#
_entry.id   AF-H2KQ65-F1
#
_cell.length_a   1.000
_cell.length_b   1.000
_cell.length_c   1.000
_cell.angle_alpha   90.00
_cell.angle_beta   90.00
_cell.angle_gamma   90.00
#
_symmetry.space_group_name_H-M   'P 1'
#
loop_
_entity.id
_entity.type
_entity.pdbx_description
1 polymer ?
#
loop_
_entity_poly.entity_id
_entity_poly.type
_entity_poly.pdbx_seq_one_letter_code
_entity_poly.pdbx_strand_id
1 'polypeptide(L)'
;MAPKCSALSLRHKHFLAQFLPRWQLLKILLIGLLLFWSALIYFSFPSLSKCDRLAILCDLHTSSPNSKLYHLSPLVFDSREHNLETFVPDTLISYLPADSARGGRHAVLLVKVSDGQQHLTDILEHLFVPYRVVHVQHAQLWAQSSLLAALEQSDSLSFGLIVFERLATYTTLPPEERTALDAYCRRTGTAVIGFLNDGNDFSTEENSLSNVGTLPIYLHRLQTYPEGYYLAKNASILRVARTGRLQPGRLQQHGSAFGTLTSDCCLATLIPKPGYERHYIPVSFTKVGWISTPSTDIRDRSCVLSEGTDSRAEVFQSLVLEDIGLSDGVRRVLFATSSDGFWINSLLVMEAVVHLLGRDVHASPPITVPLVKEDLIHSPELNVPNDLVRWIMIDVDDVFLHGTGVDFTVDDASALLHAQQQWRQSIPGFTFDLGFCGRFFERASRSDRLGYQRLLDLRKNFWWFDHLWNHYQAHKLNESELVRLMRLNKQFALDHDIPVQDTYAVSPHHSGIYPVIQHLYDAWRTVWNIKATSTEQYPRVSMSKPHLGFKFREIQVLPRQTCGIYSRFVEMPDFPGGEKRMRDLVFGGSLFYTVVFNPVSIFMTHMTNYKGDRLALYLFDALFRFVRQWTNLQLATAPPIQLAHFYSRRFKEFGANDLPLYTDPCADPHSLALWPVGRPCGMAYLPRLVIIGPQKTGSTALVHFLRLHSSLIANHYQWGSTFEELQFFSSDEIYARGVHWYMQQFDPVNNRTGGSVVRFEKSASYFTDPRTPRRMHSLIPDARLVVLLRHPVYRAYSWYQHSLARGDPAARLLSFSQLVRYGASMSETMLMTITTHEELLRFSFDSTNSTSIQLLLKAIQHLYNRCFRPGDYASHLSEWLKYYQPSQILPVDADHFLRAPADTLRVVQEFLRLPYILNYSTYLEYNPHKGFFCLRPGHHFPPWPGARLSNQPCLGSGKGRLYQHLDPDIQAPALLTRFYATANKNLIKLFRDHPIWRRWWYAQSNSEYPAWSHGSS
;
A
#
# COMPACT_ATOMS: atom_id res chain seq x y z
N MET A 1 -30.33 56.04 26.38
CA MET A 1 -30.19 54.59 26.61
C MET A 1 -31.50 54.08 27.19
N ALA A 2 -31.93 52.88 26.77
CA ALA A 2 -33.28 52.29 26.95
C ALA A 2 -34.35 52.75 25.90
N PRO A 3 -35.43 51.96 25.66
CA PRO A 3 -35.96 51.57 24.33
C PRO A 3 -37.44 51.98 24.08
N LYS A 4 -38.03 51.64 22.91
CA LYS A 4 -39.37 50.99 22.70
C LYS A 4 -40.09 51.32 21.37
N CYS A 5 -40.90 50.32 20.98
CA CYS A 5 -41.88 50.10 19.91
C CYS A 5 -42.82 51.22 19.41
N SER A 6 -43.33 51.02 18.18
CA SER A 6 -44.73 51.11 17.64
C SER A 6 -44.73 51.72 16.21
N ALA A 7 -45.20 51.03 15.15
CA ALA A 7 -46.57 50.74 14.69
C ALA A 7 -47.36 51.94 14.09
N LEU A 8 -47.53 51.90 12.75
CA LEU A 8 -48.71 52.23 11.90
C LEU A 8 -49.43 53.61 11.95
N SER A 9 -49.53 54.27 10.78
CA SER A 9 -50.79 54.69 10.07
C SER A 9 -50.45 55.07 8.60
N LEU A 10 -51.10 54.54 7.52
CA LEU A 10 -52.43 54.81 6.92
C LEU A 10 -52.59 56.29 6.48
N ARG A 11 -53.07 56.72 5.29
CA ARG A 11 -53.62 56.12 4.04
C ARG A 11 -54.01 57.30 3.09
N HIS A 12 -53.98 57.12 1.75
CA HIS A 12 -54.96 57.55 0.70
C HIS A 12 -54.24 57.57 -0.68
N LYS A 13 -54.47 56.64 -1.62
CA LYS A 13 -55.59 56.35 -2.57
C LYS A 13 -55.52 57.06 -3.96
N HIS A 14 -55.33 56.20 -4.99
CA HIS A 14 -55.92 56.18 -6.37
C HIS A 14 -55.49 57.26 -7.40
N PHE A 15 -55.40 57.02 -8.73
CA PHE A 15 -55.95 56.00 -9.63
C PHE A 15 -55.15 55.90 -10.97
N LEU A 16 -55.43 54.87 -11.75
CA LEU A 16 -54.87 54.46 -13.05
C LEU A 16 -54.98 55.50 -14.20
N ALA A 17 -53.99 55.53 -15.11
CA ALA A 17 -54.13 55.03 -16.51
C ALA A 17 -52.97 55.46 -17.44
N GLN A 18 -52.53 54.51 -18.28
CA GLN A 18 -51.96 54.68 -19.64
C GLN A 18 -50.55 55.28 -19.80
N PHE A 19 -49.55 54.42 -20.04
CA PHE A 19 -48.66 54.44 -21.22
C PHE A 19 -47.83 53.15 -21.23
N LEU A 20 -47.76 52.47 -22.38
CA LEU A 20 -47.07 51.19 -22.59
C LEU A 20 -45.61 51.20 -22.07
N PRO A 21 -45.12 50.14 -21.42
CA PRO A 21 -43.74 50.09 -20.92
C PRO A 21 -42.76 50.00 -22.09
N ARG A 22 -41.68 50.80 -22.02
CA ARG A 22 -40.57 50.92 -23.00
C ARG A 22 -40.00 49.59 -23.54
N TRP A 23 -40.22 48.47 -22.85
CA TRP A 23 -39.81 47.13 -23.25
C TRP A 23 -40.58 46.53 -24.44
N GLN A 24 -41.82 46.95 -24.70
CA GLN A 24 -42.57 46.46 -25.87
C GLN A 24 -42.16 47.17 -27.17
N LEU A 25 -41.80 48.45 -27.11
CA LEU A 25 -41.22 49.19 -28.24
C LEU A 25 -39.86 48.61 -28.66
N LEU A 26 -39.04 48.18 -27.69
CA LEU A 26 -37.77 47.52 -27.96
C LEU A 26 -37.95 46.16 -28.66
N LYS A 27 -38.97 45.38 -28.28
CA LYS A 27 -39.32 44.12 -28.95
C LYS A 27 -39.79 44.33 -30.38
N ILE A 28 -40.60 45.35 -30.65
CA ILE A 28 -41.08 45.67 -31.99
C ILE A 28 -39.91 46.12 -32.89
N LEU A 29 -38.98 46.92 -32.37
CA LEU A 29 -37.75 47.33 -33.08
C LEU A 29 -36.82 46.14 -33.39
N LEU A 30 -36.63 45.22 -32.45
CA LEU A 30 -35.83 44.00 -32.64
C LEU A 30 -36.45 43.06 -33.68
N ILE A 31 -37.76 42.89 -33.66
CA ILE A 31 -38.48 42.08 -34.67
C ILE A 31 -38.40 42.76 -36.04
N GLY A 32 -38.51 44.09 -36.10
CA GLY A 32 -38.32 44.86 -37.34
C GLY A 32 -36.91 44.72 -37.91
N LEU A 33 -35.87 44.72 -37.06
CA LEU A 33 -34.48 44.53 -37.49
C LEU A 33 -34.23 43.11 -38.00
N LEU A 34 -34.81 42.08 -37.35
CA LEU A 34 -34.73 40.69 -37.80
C LEU A 34 -35.45 40.47 -39.15
N LEU A 35 -36.60 41.10 -39.35
CA LEU A 35 -37.32 41.07 -40.63
C LEU A 35 -36.58 41.82 -41.73
N PHE A 36 -35.90 42.92 -41.40
CA PHE A 36 -35.05 43.67 -42.34
C PHE A 36 -33.82 42.87 -42.77
N TRP A 37 -33.12 42.21 -41.83
CA TRP A 37 -31.95 41.37 -42.14
C TRP A 37 -32.32 40.10 -42.92
N SER A 38 -33.45 39.47 -42.61
CA SER A 38 -33.94 38.31 -43.38
C SER A 38 -34.37 38.70 -44.79
N ALA A 39 -34.97 39.88 -44.99
CA ALA A 39 -35.24 40.42 -46.32
C ALA A 39 -33.94 40.76 -47.08
N LEU A 40 -32.94 41.35 -46.42
CA LEU A 40 -31.65 41.68 -47.05
C LEU A 40 -30.91 40.43 -47.55
N ILE A 41 -30.91 39.35 -46.77
CA ILE A 41 -30.30 38.06 -47.17
C ILE A 41 -31.08 37.42 -48.33
N TYR A 42 -32.42 37.51 -48.32
CA TYR A 42 -33.26 36.97 -49.38
C TYR A 42 -33.05 37.66 -50.74
N PHE A 43 -32.78 38.96 -50.75
CA PHE A 43 -32.57 39.75 -51.97
C PHE A 43 -31.10 39.85 -52.42
N SER A 44 -30.12 39.61 -51.54
CA SER A 44 -28.69 39.75 -51.89
C SER A 44 -28.07 38.50 -52.56
N PHE A 45 -28.76 37.35 -52.55
CA PHE A 45 -28.25 36.10 -53.15
C PHE A 45 -29.30 35.44 -54.08
N PRO A 46 -29.45 35.90 -55.34
CA PRO A 46 -30.45 35.36 -56.27
C PRO A 46 -30.13 33.95 -56.78
N SER A 47 -28.89 33.48 -56.63
CA SER A 47 -28.37 32.25 -57.26
C SER A 47 -28.47 30.95 -56.45
N LEU A 48 -29.06 30.97 -55.24
CA LEU A 48 -29.19 29.77 -54.39
C LEU A 48 -30.56 29.09 -54.52
N SER A 49 -30.59 27.76 -54.54
CA SER A 49 -31.82 26.95 -54.69
C SER A 49 -32.71 27.00 -53.45
N LYS A 50 -34.01 26.67 -53.59
CA LYS A 50 -35.00 26.70 -52.49
C LYS A 50 -34.64 25.76 -51.32
N CYS A 51 -33.86 24.70 -51.54
CA CYS A 51 -33.42 23.78 -50.49
C CYS A 51 -32.25 24.34 -49.66
N ASP A 52 -31.32 25.04 -50.31
CA ASP A 52 -30.16 25.62 -49.61
C ASP A 52 -30.55 26.81 -48.72
N ARG A 53 -31.63 27.52 -49.08
CA ARG A 53 -32.19 28.63 -48.29
C ARG A 53 -32.86 28.18 -46.98
N LEU A 54 -33.37 26.95 -46.92
CA LEU A 54 -33.97 26.37 -45.71
C LEU A 54 -32.92 25.79 -44.75
N ALA A 55 -31.79 25.29 -45.27
CA ALA A 55 -30.68 24.80 -44.46
C ALA A 55 -30.05 25.93 -43.61
N ILE A 56 -29.87 27.12 -44.19
CA ILE A 56 -29.30 28.28 -43.48
C ILE A 56 -30.24 28.82 -42.38
N LEU A 57 -31.56 28.68 -42.56
CA LEU A 57 -32.56 29.05 -41.54
C LEU A 57 -32.69 27.99 -40.43
N CYS A 58 -32.47 26.71 -40.74
CA CYS A 58 -32.39 25.65 -39.73
C CYS A 58 -31.13 25.78 -38.85
N ASP A 59 -29.98 26.19 -39.41
CA ASP A 59 -28.76 26.42 -38.62
C ASP A 59 -28.83 27.65 -37.71
N LEU A 60 -29.75 28.59 -37.96
CA LEU A 60 -29.97 29.75 -37.09
C LEU A 60 -31.01 29.50 -35.98
N HIS A 61 -31.86 28.47 -36.10
CA HIS A 61 -32.90 28.13 -35.12
C HIS A 61 -32.57 26.97 -34.17
N THR A 62 -31.39 26.36 -34.29
CA THR A 62 -30.84 25.44 -33.27
C THR A 62 -30.11 26.15 -32.13
N SER A 63 -30.05 27.49 -32.14
CA SER A 63 -29.52 28.28 -31.02
C SER A 63 -30.56 28.44 -29.90
N SER A 64 -30.83 27.33 -29.22
CA SER A 64 -31.32 27.38 -27.83
C SER A 64 -30.29 28.14 -26.98
N PRO A 65 -30.66 29.20 -26.24
CA PRO A 65 -29.78 29.78 -25.24
C PRO A 65 -29.83 28.89 -23.99
N ASN A 66 -29.10 27.75 -24.04
CA ASN A 66 -28.53 26.97 -22.93
C ASN A 66 -28.45 25.47 -23.23
N SER A 67 -27.65 25.09 -24.23
CA SER A 67 -26.94 23.81 -24.23
C SER A 67 -25.59 24.00 -24.91
N LYS A 68 -24.63 24.62 -24.20
CA LYS A 68 -23.23 24.53 -24.62
C LYS A 68 -22.78 23.08 -24.38
N LEU A 69 -23.02 22.20 -25.36
CA LEU A 69 -22.30 20.94 -25.46
C LEU A 69 -20.84 21.31 -25.73
N TYR A 70 -20.04 21.38 -24.68
CA TYR A 70 -18.60 21.53 -24.79
C TYR A 70 -18.04 20.22 -25.36
N HIS A 71 -18.00 20.10 -26.69
CA HIS A 71 -17.12 19.12 -27.33
C HIS A 71 -15.69 19.60 -27.12
N LEU A 72 -15.06 19.13 -26.05
CA LEU A 72 -13.64 19.35 -25.82
C LEU A 72 -12.86 18.73 -26.98
N SER A 73 -12.06 19.55 -27.67
CA SER A 73 -11.26 19.09 -28.80
C SER A 73 -10.28 18.00 -28.35
N PRO A 74 -10.12 16.91 -29.13
CA PRO A 74 -9.11 15.90 -28.82
C PRO A 74 -7.71 16.53 -28.85
N LEU A 75 -6.90 16.21 -27.85
CA LEU A 75 -5.51 16.66 -27.77
C LEU A 75 -4.66 15.91 -28.80
N VAL A 76 -4.01 16.64 -29.71
CA VAL A 76 -3.18 16.09 -30.78
C VAL A 76 -1.70 16.34 -30.47
N PHE A 77 -0.90 15.28 -30.47
CA PHE A 77 0.56 15.35 -30.37
C PHE A 77 1.20 14.68 -31.59
N ASP A 78 2.20 15.35 -32.18
CA ASP A 78 2.99 14.83 -33.30
C ASP A 78 4.15 13.98 -32.77
N SER A 79 3.92 12.68 -32.62
CA SER A 79 4.98 11.70 -32.33
C SER A 79 5.50 11.11 -33.64
N ARG A 80 6.49 11.76 -34.26
CA ARG A 80 7.23 11.17 -35.38
C ARG A 80 8.45 10.41 -34.87
N GLU A 81 8.75 9.29 -35.53
CA GLU A 81 10.06 8.66 -35.40
C GLU A 81 11.11 9.54 -36.08
N HIS A 82 12.19 9.81 -35.35
CA HIS A 82 13.42 10.33 -35.94
C HIS A 82 14.41 9.18 -36.04
N ASN A 83 15.03 9.02 -37.21
CA ASN A 83 16.09 8.03 -37.47
C ASN A 83 17.42 8.46 -36.83
N LEU A 84 17.41 8.67 -35.51
CA LEU A 84 18.63 8.94 -34.75
C LEU A 84 19.17 7.61 -34.24
N GLU A 85 20.31 7.19 -34.76
CA GLU A 85 21.06 6.07 -34.22
C GLU A 85 21.75 6.52 -32.94
N THR A 86 21.62 5.74 -31.88
CA THR A 86 22.36 5.95 -30.63
C THR A 86 23.65 5.16 -30.70
N PHE A 87 24.74 5.70 -30.17
CA PHE A 87 25.96 4.93 -29.97
C PHE A 87 25.65 3.67 -29.13
N VAL A 88 25.76 2.49 -29.75
CA VAL A 88 25.64 1.18 -29.10
C VAL A 88 26.97 0.46 -29.30
N PRO A 89 27.63 -0.03 -28.24
CA PRO A 89 28.87 -0.78 -28.41
C PRO A 89 28.62 -2.07 -29.22
N ASP A 90 29.52 -2.38 -30.17
CA ASP A 90 29.43 -3.51 -31.11
C ASP A 90 29.33 -4.90 -30.44
N THR A 91 29.59 -4.98 -29.14
CA THR A 91 29.43 -6.18 -28.32
C THR A 91 28.67 -5.83 -27.05
N LEU A 92 27.37 -6.14 -27.02
CA LEU A 92 26.68 -6.41 -25.77
C LEU A 92 27.37 -7.62 -25.16
N ILE A 93 28.38 -7.41 -24.31
CA ILE A 93 29.02 -8.52 -23.63
C ILE A 93 27.92 -9.25 -22.87
N SER A 94 27.70 -10.52 -23.21
CA SER A 94 26.80 -11.43 -22.53
C SER A 94 27.35 -11.72 -21.13
N TYR A 95 27.35 -10.72 -20.25
CA TYR A 95 27.65 -10.84 -18.82
C TYR A 95 26.40 -11.28 -18.03
N LEU A 96 25.59 -12.16 -18.60
CA LEU A 96 24.77 -13.02 -17.78
C LEU A 96 25.52 -14.35 -17.68
N PRO A 97 26.30 -14.61 -16.62
CA PRO A 97 26.65 -15.98 -16.31
C PRO A 97 25.32 -16.72 -16.09
N ALA A 98 25.00 -17.61 -17.03
CA ALA A 98 23.82 -18.48 -16.99
C ALA A 98 23.81 -19.41 -15.75
N ASP A 99 24.87 -19.42 -14.94
CA ASP A 99 25.04 -20.28 -13.77
C ASP A 99 24.93 -19.58 -12.41
N SER A 100 24.63 -18.28 -12.34
CA SER A 100 24.29 -17.68 -11.04
C SER A 100 22.79 -17.78 -10.78
N ALA A 101 22.33 -18.99 -10.47
CA ALA A 101 21.15 -19.22 -9.67
C ALA A 101 21.32 -18.50 -8.31
N ARG A 102 21.04 -17.20 -8.26
CA ARG A 102 21.10 -16.39 -7.03
C ARG A 102 19.71 -16.29 -6.45
N GLY A 103 19.35 -17.29 -5.64
CA GLY A 103 18.30 -17.09 -4.64
C GLY A 103 18.67 -15.90 -3.74
N GLY A 104 17.79 -14.89 -3.67
CA GLY A 104 17.73 -13.97 -2.53
C GLY A 104 18.14 -12.49 -2.70
N ARG A 105 18.43 -11.97 -3.91
CA ARG A 105 18.91 -10.57 -4.08
C ARG A 105 17.90 -9.65 -4.76
N HIS A 106 16.88 -9.20 -4.02
CA HIS A 106 15.84 -8.31 -4.55
C HIS A 106 15.64 -7.01 -3.76
N ALA A 107 16.50 -6.71 -2.77
CA ALA A 107 16.32 -5.53 -1.93
C ALA A 107 17.09 -4.30 -2.45
N VAL A 108 16.53 -3.11 -2.20
CA VAL A 108 17.11 -1.81 -2.54
C VAL A 108 17.63 -1.10 -1.29
N LEU A 109 18.85 -0.56 -1.36
CA LEU A 109 19.33 0.40 -0.37
C LEU A 109 19.10 1.81 -0.91
N LEU A 110 18.17 2.55 -0.31
CA LEU A 110 17.88 3.94 -0.68
C LEU A 110 18.67 4.89 0.22
N VAL A 111 19.60 5.63 -0.37
CA VAL A 111 20.42 6.63 0.33
C VAL A 111 19.77 8.00 0.16
N LYS A 112 19.25 8.55 1.26
CA LYS A 112 18.57 9.85 1.30
C LYS A 112 19.40 10.90 2.01
N VAL A 113 19.34 12.12 1.51
CA VAL A 113 19.98 13.31 2.12
C VAL A 113 18.95 14.18 2.83
N SER A 114 17.67 14.06 2.46
CA SER A 114 16.57 14.78 3.10
C SER A 114 15.35 13.89 3.29
N ASP A 115 14.52 14.22 4.29
CA ASP A 115 13.27 13.48 4.54
C ASP A 115 12.15 13.85 3.54
N GLY A 116 12.39 14.84 2.67
CA GLY A 116 11.36 15.55 1.90
C GLY A 116 10.84 14.86 0.64
N GLN A 117 11.64 14.06 -0.09
CA GLN A 117 11.17 13.44 -1.34
C GLN A 117 10.65 12.02 -1.11
N GLN A 118 9.32 11.83 -1.19
CA GLN A 118 8.68 10.51 -1.13
C GLN A 118 8.63 9.79 -2.49
N HIS A 119 8.91 10.48 -3.59
CA HIS A 119 8.72 9.95 -4.94
C HIS A 119 9.45 8.62 -5.21
N LEU A 120 10.73 8.51 -4.84
CA LEU A 120 11.50 7.26 -4.99
C LEU A 120 10.96 6.13 -4.12
N THR A 121 10.54 6.45 -2.89
CA THR A 121 9.91 5.44 -2.03
C THR A 121 8.57 4.98 -2.60
N ASP A 122 7.80 5.90 -3.19
CA ASP A 122 6.51 5.56 -3.80
C ASP A 122 6.71 4.62 -4.98
N ILE A 123 7.69 4.87 -5.87
CA ILE A 123 8.02 3.94 -6.97
C ILE A 123 8.41 2.56 -6.43
N LEU A 124 9.28 2.49 -5.42
CA LEU A 124 9.70 1.21 -4.83
C LEU A 124 8.55 0.47 -4.15
N GLU A 125 7.66 1.18 -3.47
CA GLU A 125 6.46 0.61 -2.86
C GLU A 125 5.50 0.07 -3.95
N HIS A 126 5.25 0.82 -5.03
CA HIS A 126 4.43 0.36 -6.16
C HIS A 126 5.01 -0.86 -6.86
N LEU A 127 6.34 -0.97 -6.91
CA LEU A 127 7.06 -2.13 -7.44
C LEU A 127 7.11 -3.31 -6.46
N PHE A 128 6.59 -3.14 -5.24
CA PHE A 128 6.70 -4.08 -4.12
C PHE A 128 8.14 -4.58 -3.89
N VAL A 129 9.12 -3.70 -4.08
CA VAL A 129 10.54 -3.99 -3.88
C VAL A 129 10.88 -3.74 -2.41
N PRO A 130 11.40 -4.73 -1.66
CA PRO A 130 11.88 -4.50 -0.31
C PRO A 130 13.00 -3.44 -0.34
N TYR A 131 12.91 -2.41 0.49
CA TYR A 131 13.95 -1.40 0.56
C TYR A 131 14.30 -1.02 2.00
N ARG A 132 15.54 -0.58 2.19
CA ARG A 132 16.03 0.02 3.43
C ARG A 132 16.47 1.45 3.13
N VAL A 133 16.02 2.39 3.94
CA VAL A 133 16.45 3.79 3.84
C VAL A 133 17.64 4.03 4.76
N VAL A 134 18.69 4.65 4.24
CA VAL A 134 19.82 5.17 5.01
C VAL A 134 19.85 6.68 4.82
N HIS A 135 19.70 7.41 5.93
CA HIS A 135 19.81 8.86 5.93
C HIS A 135 21.27 9.24 6.12
N VAL A 136 21.80 10.04 5.20
CA VAL A 136 23.18 10.53 5.24
C VAL A 136 23.15 12.04 5.37
N GLN A 137 23.70 12.56 6.47
CA GLN A 137 23.90 14.00 6.64
C GLN A 137 25.17 14.41 5.89
N HIS A 138 25.05 15.39 4.99
CA HIS A 138 26.19 15.92 4.21
C HIS A 138 27.34 16.42 5.11
N ALA A 139 27.03 16.82 6.35
CA ALA A 139 27.98 17.31 7.35
C ALA A 139 28.49 16.23 8.33
N GLN A 140 28.37 14.92 8.07
CA GLN A 140 28.88 13.87 8.96
C GLN A 140 29.61 12.72 8.24
N LEU A 141 30.01 12.92 6.98
CA LEU A 141 30.72 11.92 6.15
C LEU A 141 32.12 11.54 6.65
N TRP A 142 32.59 12.10 7.77
CA TRP A 142 33.96 11.96 8.28
C TRP A 142 34.10 11.06 9.52
N ALA A 143 33.00 10.44 10.00
CA ALA A 143 33.03 9.46 11.08
C ALA A 143 32.38 8.15 10.60
N GLN A 144 33.17 7.07 10.48
CA GLN A 144 32.80 5.68 10.13
C GLN A 144 31.41 5.55 9.47
N SER A 145 31.33 5.63 8.14
CA SER A 145 30.05 5.76 7.42
C SER A 145 28.97 4.76 7.86
N SER A 146 27.81 5.31 8.23
CA SER A 146 26.56 4.58 8.45
C SER A 146 26.16 3.72 7.24
N LEU A 147 26.64 4.06 6.04
CA LEU A 147 26.41 3.37 4.78
C LEU A 147 27.10 1.99 4.74
N LEU A 148 28.41 1.90 5.01
CA LEU A 148 29.13 0.62 5.03
C LEU A 148 28.64 -0.27 6.17
N ALA A 149 28.36 0.32 7.34
CA ALA A 149 27.73 -0.41 8.45
C ALA A 149 26.34 -0.96 8.07
N ALA A 150 25.53 -0.23 7.30
CA ALA A 150 24.22 -0.70 6.85
C ALA A 150 24.33 -1.87 5.85
N LEU A 151 25.40 -1.93 5.05
CA LEU A 151 25.71 -3.04 4.16
C LEU A 151 26.23 -4.26 4.93
N GLU A 152 27.10 -4.07 5.93
CA GLU A 152 27.70 -5.14 6.73
C GLU A 152 26.77 -5.74 7.81
N GLN A 153 25.79 -4.99 8.31
CA GLN A 153 24.83 -5.48 9.31
C GLN A 153 23.82 -6.51 8.77
N SER A 154 23.82 -6.80 7.47
CA SER A 154 22.72 -7.47 6.75
C SER A 154 22.91 -8.98 6.52
N ASP A 155 23.03 -9.78 7.58
CA ASP A 155 23.03 -11.25 7.45
C ASP A 155 21.71 -11.83 6.86
N SER A 156 20.64 -11.02 6.77
CA SER A 156 19.30 -11.43 6.28
C SER A 156 18.82 -10.75 5.00
N LEU A 157 19.46 -9.68 4.51
CA LEU A 157 18.99 -8.86 3.37
C LEU A 157 20.16 -8.43 2.49
N SER A 158 20.48 -9.24 1.47
CA SER A 158 21.48 -8.85 0.46
C SER A 158 20.88 -7.87 -0.56
N PHE A 159 21.49 -6.68 -0.69
CA PHE A 159 21.03 -5.64 -1.62
C PHE A 159 21.47 -5.90 -3.07
N GLY A 160 20.53 -5.87 -4.01
CA GLY A 160 20.80 -5.96 -5.44
C GLY A 160 21.03 -4.60 -6.11
N LEU A 161 20.56 -3.52 -5.49
CA LEU A 161 20.61 -2.17 -6.04
C LEU A 161 20.79 -1.12 -4.93
N ILE A 162 21.59 -0.10 -5.18
CA ILE A 162 21.71 1.11 -4.36
C ILE A 162 21.18 2.29 -5.14
N VAL A 163 20.26 3.06 -4.55
CA VAL A 163 19.69 4.26 -5.16
C VAL A 163 20.14 5.47 -4.36
N PHE A 164 20.88 6.38 -4.99
CA PHE A 164 21.29 7.65 -4.39
C PHE A 164 20.35 8.76 -4.83
N GLU A 165 19.57 9.31 -3.90
CA GLU A 165 18.73 10.51 -4.13
C GLU A 165 19.58 11.68 -4.66
N ARG A 166 20.85 11.75 -4.25
CA ARG A 166 21.85 12.69 -4.73
C ARG A 166 23.16 11.96 -5.01
N LEU A 167 23.53 11.81 -6.29
CA LEU A 167 24.75 11.12 -6.71
C LEU A 167 26.01 11.78 -6.14
N ALA A 168 25.95 13.07 -5.80
CA ALA A 168 27.06 13.74 -5.13
C ALA A 168 27.51 13.01 -3.86
N THR A 169 26.58 12.46 -3.07
CA THR A 169 26.91 11.66 -1.88
C THR A 169 27.74 10.41 -2.17
N TYR A 170 27.65 9.88 -3.39
CA TYR A 170 28.44 8.75 -3.86
C TYR A 170 29.81 9.22 -4.40
N THR A 171 29.86 10.35 -5.09
CA THR A 171 31.10 10.87 -5.70
C THR A 171 32.01 11.61 -4.73
N THR A 172 31.48 12.12 -3.61
CA THR A 172 32.24 12.85 -2.58
C THR A 172 32.62 11.99 -1.38
N LEU A 173 32.34 10.69 -1.42
CA LEU A 173 32.81 9.75 -0.39
C LEU A 173 34.33 9.82 -0.24
N PRO A 174 34.87 9.69 0.99
CA PRO A 174 36.29 9.51 1.20
C PRO A 174 36.85 8.37 0.32
N PRO A 175 38.07 8.51 -0.26
CA PRO A 175 38.59 7.54 -1.23
C PRO A 175 38.59 6.08 -0.74
N GLU A 176 38.88 5.85 0.55
CA GLU A 176 38.85 4.51 1.15
C GLU A 176 37.44 3.92 1.20
N GLU A 177 36.46 4.71 1.68
CA GLU A 177 35.06 4.28 1.75
C GLU A 177 34.47 4.07 0.36
N ARG A 178 34.82 4.96 -0.57
CA ARG A 178 34.42 4.84 -1.97
C ARG A 178 34.95 3.55 -2.59
N THR A 179 36.24 3.26 -2.37
CA THR A 179 36.89 2.04 -2.83
C THR A 179 36.24 0.79 -2.22
N ALA A 180 35.89 0.84 -0.92
CA ALA A 180 35.20 -0.23 -0.23
C ALA A 180 33.79 -0.48 -0.78
N LEU A 181 33.03 0.58 -1.06
CA LEU A 181 31.69 0.50 -1.65
C LEU A 181 31.73 -0.06 -3.07
N ASP A 182 32.64 0.42 -3.92
CA ASP A 182 32.79 -0.11 -5.29
C ASP A 182 33.28 -1.57 -5.28
N ALA A 183 34.15 -1.95 -4.33
CA ALA A 183 34.55 -3.33 -4.12
C ALA A 183 33.37 -4.22 -3.65
N TYR A 184 32.51 -3.69 -2.77
CA TYR A 184 31.27 -4.35 -2.40
C TYR A 184 30.39 -4.58 -3.63
N CYS A 185 30.09 -3.53 -4.40
CA CYS A 185 29.24 -3.60 -5.59
C CYS A 185 29.74 -4.61 -6.62
N ARG A 186 31.06 -4.63 -6.90
CA ARG A 186 31.67 -5.63 -7.78
C ARG A 186 31.51 -7.05 -7.25
N ARG A 187 31.80 -7.29 -5.97
CA ARG A 187 31.74 -8.62 -5.34
C ARG A 187 30.30 -9.16 -5.31
N THR A 188 29.32 -8.30 -5.04
CA THR A 188 27.91 -8.67 -4.92
C THR A 188 27.15 -8.56 -6.24
N GLY A 189 27.70 -7.90 -7.25
CA GLY A 189 26.97 -7.53 -8.46
C GLY A 189 25.87 -6.50 -8.19
N THR A 190 25.99 -5.70 -7.12
CA THR A 190 25.04 -4.65 -6.78
C THR A 190 25.21 -3.48 -7.74
N ALA A 191 24.12 -3.05 -8.37
CA ALA A 191 24.12 -1.91 -9.30
C ALA A 191 23.80 -0.59 -8.57
N VAL A 192 23.93 0.54 -9.29
CA VAL A 192 23.67 1.88 -8.75
C VAL A 192 22.69 2.66 -9.63
N ILE A 193 21.73 3.35 -9.03
CA ILE A 193 21.01 4.46 -9.67
C ILE A 193 21.39 5.74 -8.94
N GLY A 194 21.62 6.84 -9.66
CA GLY A 194 21.81 8.13 -9.01
C GLY A 194 21.38 9.32 -9.84
N PHE A 195 20.98 10.36 -9.12
CA PHE A 195 20.46 11.62 -9.67
C PHE A 195 21.44 12.75 -9.37
N LEU A 196 21.83 13.51 -10.39
CA LEU A 196 22.79 14.62 -10.20
C LEU A 196 22.13 15.89 -9.65
N ASN A 197 20.79 16.01 -9.78
CA ASN A 197 19.94 17.14 -9.37
C ASN A 197 20.36 18.51 -9.96
N ASP A 198 19.38 19.40 -10.16
CA ASP A 198 19.55 20.65 -10.93
C ASP A 198 20.38 21.76 -10.24
N GLY A 199 21.54 21.46 -9.67
CA GLY A 199 22.55 22.48 -9.32
C GLY A 199 22.83 22.68 -7.83
N ASN A 200 22.42 21.79 -6.93
CA ASN A 200 22.81 21.96 -5.51
C ASN A 200 24.20 21.40 -5.20
N ASP A 201 24.69 20.42 -5.98
CA ASP A 201 25.89 19.67 -5.62
C ASP A 201 27.05 19.84 -6.63
N PHE A 202 26.78 20.40 -7.82
CA PHE A 202 27.73 20.70 -8.89
C PHE A 202 27.50 22.13 -9.41
N SER A 203 28.38 22.67 -10.27
CA SER A 203 28.31 24.07 -10.71
C SER A 203 26.91 24.48 -11.19
N THR A 204 26.42 25.60 -10.66
CA THR A 204 25.16 26.25 -11.08
C THR A 204 25.37 27.28 -12.18
N GLU A 205 26.61 27.57 -12.58
CA GLU A 205 26.88 28.59 -13.59
C GLU A 205 26.38 28.13 -14.96
N GLU A 206 25.70 29.02 -15.68
CA GLU A 206 25.25 28.76 -17.05
C GLU A 206 26.43 28.44 -17.96
N ASN A 207 26.23 27.50 -18.89
CA ASN A 207 27.25 27.03 -19.84
C ASN A 207 28.51 26.39 -19.18
N SER A 208 28.42 25.98 -17.92
CA SER A 208 29.55 25.38 -17.19
C SER A 208 29.68 23.88 -17.42
N LEU A 209 30.92 23.37 -17.33
CA LEU A 209 31.25 21.95 -17.39
C LEU A 209 31.87 21.51 -16.05
N SER A 210 31.24 20.55 -15.39
CA SER A 210 31.71 19.99 -14.12
C SER A 210 32.09 18.52 -14.28
N ASN A 211 33.16 18.08 -13.61
CA ASN A 211 33.46 16.65 -13.48
C ASN A 211 32.47 16.00 -12.51
N VAL A 212 32.00 14.79 -12.82
CA VAL A 212 31.16 14.00 -11.91
C VAL A 212 32.03 13.06 -11.07
N GLY A 213 32.68 13.63 -10.05
CA GLY A 213 33.66 12.90 -9.24
C GLY A 213 34.78 12.29 -10.11
N THR A 214 35.04 11.00 -9.91
CA THR A 214 36.02 10.22 -10.70
C THR A 214 35.43 9.56 -11.94
N LEU A 215 34.11 9.68 -12.18
CA LEU A 215 33.46 9.07 -13.34
C LEU A 215 33.92 9.78 -14.63
N PRO A 216 34.16 9.03 -15.73
CA PRO A 216 34.59 9.61 -17.00
C PRO A 216 33.43 10.26 -17.79
N ILE A 217 32.69 11.16 -17.13
CA ILE A 217 31.60 11.96 -17.69
C ILE A 217 31.71 13.41 -17.23
N TYR A 218 31.25 14.33 -18.08
CA TYR A 218 31.01 15.73 -17.73
C TYR A 218 29.52 15.97 -17.50
N LEU A 219 29.20 16.81 -16.53
CA LEU A 219 27.90 17.46 -16.38
C LEU A 219 27.98 18.83 -17.05
N HIS A 220 27.18 19.05 -18.09
CA HIS A 220 27.10 20.30 -18.83
C HIS A 220 25.82 21.04 -18.45
N ARG A 221 25.96 22.20 -17.79
CA ARG A 221 24.86 23.10 -17.48
C ARG A 221 24.60 23.97 -18.70
N LEU A 222 23.40 23.92 -19.28
CA LEU A 222 23.13 24.64 -20.51
C LEU A 222 23.05 26.16 -20.27
N GLN A 223 23.05 26.94 -21.35
CA GLN A 223 22.78 28.38 -21.30
C GLN A 223 21.33 28.71 -21.69
N THR A 224 20.67 27.80 -22.40
CA THR A 224 19.28 27.97 -22.82
C THR A 224 18.52 26.65 -22.65
N TYR A 225 17.19 26.73 -22.62
CA TYR A 225 16.33 25.56 -22.57
C TYR A 225 16.49 24.75 -23.86
N PRO A 226 16.82 23.45 -23.76
CA PRO A 226 17.00 22.62 -24.94
C PRO A 226 15.65 22.25 -25.57
N GLU A 227 15.72 21.72 -26.78
CA GLU A 227 14.56 21.46 -27.62
C GLU A 227 14.27 19.96 -27.72
N GLY A 228 13.13 19.59 -27.15
CA GLY A 228 12.55 18.26 -27.24
C GLY A 228 13.20 17.18 -26.40
N TYR A 229 12.43 16.14 -26.11
CA TYR A 229 12.84 14.99 -25.30
C TYR A 229 12.78 13.75 -26.18
N TYR A 230 13.86 12.98 -26.22
CA TYR A 230 13.98 11.82 -27.09
C TYR A 230 14.36 10.59 -26.28
N LEU A 231 13.72 9.45 -26.59
CA LEU A 231 14.08 8.14 -26.07
C LEU A 231 14.78 7.32 -27.17
N ALA A 232 15.91 6.72 -26.80
CA ALA A 232 16.74 5.90 -27.70
C ALA A 232 15.98 4.69 -28.26
N LYS A 233 16.23 4.30 -29.52
CA LYS A 233 15.49 3.18 -30.17
C LYS A 233 15.81 1.80 -29.57
N ASN A 234 17.05 1.60 -29.12
CA ASN A 234 17.57 0.31 -28.66
C ASN A 234 18.18 0.36 -27.26
N ALA A 235 17.81 1.35 -26.42
CA ALA A 235 18.32 1.37 -25.06
C ALA A 235 17.78 0.18 -24.26
N SER A 236 18.62 -0.36 -23.37
CA SER A 236 18.30 -1.60 -22.64
C SER A 236 17.19 -1.42 -21.59
N ILE A 237 16.82 -0.17 -21.29
CA ILE A 237 15.91 0.26 -20.20
C ILE A 237 14.59 0.83 -20.77
N LEU A 238 14.11 0.35 -21.93
CA LEU A 238 12.89 0.85 -22.61
C LEU A 238 11.91 -0.27 -22.97
N ARG A 239 11.51 -1.04 -21.98
CA ARG A 239 10.50 -2.10 -22.11
C ARG A 239 9.08 -1.54 -22.06
N VAL A 240 8.81 -0.63 -21.13
CA VAL A 240 7.49 0.00 -20.92
C VAL A 240 7.36 1.29 -21.71
N ALA A 241 8.40 2.13 -21.77
CA ALA A 241 8.39 3.34 -22.58
C ALA A 241 8.51 3.05 -24.09
N ARG A 242 7.79 3.80 -24.93
CA ARG A 242 8.02 3.79 -26.39
C ARG A 242 9.18 4.70 -26.75
N THR A 243 9.96 4.27 -27.72
CA THR A 243 11.11 5.02 -28.25
C THR A 243 10.66 6.16 -29.16
N GLY A 244 11.51 7.18 -29.36
CA GLY A 244 11.23 8.30 -30.29
C GLY A 244 11.09 9.66 -29.62
N ARG A 245 10.54 10.64 -30.36
CA ARG A 245 10.41 12.04 -29.90
C ARG A 245 9.17 12.21 -29.04
N LEU A 246 9.37 12.41 -27.73
CA LEU A 246 8.31 12.58 -26.74
C LEU A 246 7.74 14.00 -26.69
N GLN A 247 8.57 15.00 -26.94
CA GLN A 247 8.18 16.41 -26.93
C GLN A 247 8.92 17.14 -28.04
N PRO A 248 8.25 17.90 -28.92
CA PRO A 248 8.93 18.64 -29.98
C PRO A 248 9.34 20.08 -29.60
N GLY A 249 8.71 20.66 -28.58
CA GLY A 249 8.99 22.04 -28.13
C GLY A 249 10.12 22.15 -27.10
N ARG A 250 10.35 23.36 -26.59
CA ARG A 250 11.29 23.60 -25.48
C ARG A 250 10.96 22.70 -24.30
N LEU A 251 11.99 22.08 -23.72
CA LEU A 251 11.87 21.32 -22.48
C LEU A 251 11.69 22.27 -21.31
N GLN A 252 10.44 22.48 -20.93
CA GLN A 252 10.10 23.08 -19.65
C GLN A 252 9.85 21.95 -18.65
N GLN A 253 10.43 22.07 -17.45
CA GLN A 253 10.00 21.26 -16.33
C GLN A 253 8.53 21.64 -16.06
N HIS A 254 7.60 20.79 -16.49
CA HIS A 254 6.24 20.89 -15.99
C HIS A 254 6.30 20.41 -14.54
N GLY A 255 6.41 21.39 -13.64
CA GLY A 255 6.62 21.16 -12.22
C GLY A 255 5.63 20.16 -11.63
N SER A 256 6.15 19.44 -10.64
CA SER A 256 5.35 18.70 -9.66
C SER A 256 4.20 19.58 -9.14
N ALA A 257 3.15 18.94 -8.64
CA ALA A 257 1.90 19.58 -8.19
C ALA A 257 2.05 20.64 -7.07
N PHE A 258 3.27 21.00 -6.66
CA PHE A 258 3.57 22.04 -5.70
C PHE A 258 4.32 23.18 -6.38
N GLY A 259 3.59 24.27 -6.64
CA GLY A 259 4.10 25.45 -7.28
C GLY A 259 5.20 26.13 -6.46
N THR A 260 6.43 25.97 -6.90
CA THR A 260 7.47 26.98 -6.72
C THR A 260 8.14 27.16 -8.07
N LEU A 261 7.85 28.29 -8.72
CA LEU A 261 8.68 28.84 -9.78
C LEU A 261 10.00 29.29 -9.13
N THR A 262 10.89 28.36 -8.85
CA THR A 262 12.28 28.71 -8.57
C THR A 262 12.89 29.22 -9.86
N SER A 263 13.63 30.32 -9.77
CA SER A 263 14.37 30.90 -10.88
C SER A 263 15.52 29.97 -11.24
N ASP A 264 15.23 28.88 -11.96
CA ASP A 264 16.20 27.84 -12.24
C ASP A 264 17.05 28.23 -13.46
N CYS A 265 18.35 28.41 -13.22
CA CYS A 265 19.39 28.28 -14.23
C CYS A 265 19.18 26.96 -15.02
N CYS A 266 19.64 26.94 -16.28
CA CYS A 266 19.27 25.99 -17.32
C CYS A 266 19.47 24.49 -17.00
N LEU A 267 18.78 23.64 -17.76
CA LEU A 267 18.84 22.17 -17.67
C LEU A 267 20.29 21.63 -17.74
N ALA A 268 20.58 20.57 -16.98
CA ALA A 268 21.85 19.86 -17.07
C ALA A 268 21.78 18.65 -18.02
N THR A 269 22.90 18.33 -18.66
CA THR A 269 23.05 17.14 -19.52
C THR A 269 24.38 16.43 -19.24
N LEU A 270 24.48 15.17 -19.67
CA LEU A 270 25.65 14.31 -19.47
C LEU A 270 26.39 14.09 -20.79
N ILE A 271 27.72 14.23 -20.74
CA ILE A 271 28.61 14.07 -21.89
C ILE A 271 29.75 13.10 -21.51
N PRO A 272 29.86 11.91 -22.11
CA PRO A 272 31.01 11.04 -21.92
C PRO A 272 32.33 11.73 -22.29
N LYS A 273 33.38 11.49 -21.49
CA LYS A 273 34.73 12.00 -21.80
C LYS A 273 35.26 11.36 -23.08
N PRO A 274 36.11 12.08 -23.86
CA PRO A 274 36.80 11.51 -25.01
C PRO A 274 37.48 10.17 -24.68
N GLY A 275 37.17 9.13 -25.47
CA GLY A 275 37.67 7.75 -25.31
C GLY A 275 36.81 6.85 -24.43
N TYR A 276 35.78 7.39 -23.76
CA TYR A 276 34.90 6.64 -22.86
C TYR A 276 33.47 6.45 -23.39
N GLU A 277 33.20 6.84 -24.63
CA GLU A 277 31.87 6.79 -25.24
C GLU A 277 31.31 5.36 -25.24
N ARG A 278 32.19 4.37 -25.43
CA ARG A 278 31.81 2.94 -25.41
C ARG A 278 31.37 2.41 -24.05
N HIS A 279 31.60 3.16 -22.98
CA HIS A 279 31.28 2.77 -21.62
C HIS A 279 29.83 3.15 -21.24
N TYR A 280 29.17 3.97 -22.06
CA TYR A 280 27.86 4.51 -21.76
C TYR A 280 26.89 4.28 -22.93
N ILE A 281 25.63 3.98 -22.60
CA ILE A 281 24.54 3.90 -23.56
C ILE A 281 23.56 5.04 -23.26
N PRO A 282 23.33 5.97 -24.21
CA PRO A 282 22.28 6.98 -24.08
C PRO A 282 20.90 6.33 -23.99
N VAL A 283 20.17 6.61 -22.90
CA VAL A 283 18.78 6.15 -22.71
C VAL A 283 17.80 7.23 -23.16
N SER A 284 18.05 8.46 -22.72
CA SER A 284 17.30 9.63 -23.16
C SER A 284 18.21 10.83 -23.40
N PHE A 285 17.80 11.71 -24.31
CA PHE A 285 18.61 12.84 -24.75
C PHE A 285 17.74 14.01 -25.21
N THR A 286 18.39 15.16 -25.40
CA THR A 286 17.75 16.41 -25.84
C THR A 286 18.66 17.16 -26.81
N LYS A 287 18.06 18.02 -27.62
CA LYS A 287 18.80 18.86 -28.56
C LYS A 287 19.22 20.16 -27.90
N VAL A 288 20.52 20.41 -27.87
CA VAL A 288 21.10 21.55 -27.15
C VAL A 288 21.54 22.69 -28.07
N GLY A 289 21.62 22.45 -29.39
CA GLY A 289 22.04 23.46 -30.34
C GLY A 289 22.35 22.90 -31.73
N TRP A 290 23.11 23.68 -32.50
CA TRP A 290 23.54 23.38 -33.86
C TRP A 290 24.99 23.83 -34.06
N ILE A 291 25.76 23.07 -34.83
CA ILE A 291 27.11 23.45 -35.24
C ILE A 291 27.20 23.60 -36.75
N SER A 292 27.89 24.64 -37.20
CA SER A 292 28.16 24.92 -38.62
C SER A 292 29.55 24.47 -39.08
N THR A 293 30.44 24.12 -38.14
CA THR A 293 31.82 23.67 -38.38
C THR A 293 32.22 22.62 -37.34
N PRO A 294 33.12 21.67 -37.64
CA PRO A 294 33.68 20.76 -36.64
C PRO A 294 34.27 21.58 -35.48
N SER A 295 33.69 21.45 -34.29
CA SER A 295 34.14 22.12 -33.07
C SER A 295 34.91 21.11 -32.22
N THR A 296 36.03 21.55 -31.63
CA THR A 296 36.76 20.78 -30.63
C THR A 296 36.25 21.03 -29.21
N ASP A 297 35.28 21.94 -29.03
CA ASP A 297 34.64 22.16 -27.74
C ASP A 297 33.77 20.95 -27.38
N ILE A 298 34.01 20.39 -26.19
CA ILE A 298 33.25 19.25 -25.68
C ILE A 298 31.76 19.58 -25.53
N ARG A 299 31.37 20.86 -25.36
CA ARG A 299 29.97 21.32 -25.27
C ARG A 299 29.21 21.17 -26.58
N ASP A 300 29.92 21.10 -27.70
CA ASP A 300 29.36 20.94 -29.04
C ASP A 300 29.27 19.48 -29.47
N ARG A 301 29.69 18.56 -28.59
CA ARG A 301 29.75 17.14 -28.88
C ARG A 301 28.38 16.48 -28.76
N SER A 302 28.00 15.75 -29.81
CA SER A 302 26.86 14.83 -29.75
C SER A 302 27.26 13.54 -29.04
N CYS A 303 26.44 13.09 -28.08
CA CYS A 303 26.62 11.81 -27.40
C CYS A 303 25.81 10.67 -28.03
N VAL A 304 25.04 10.96 -29.09
CA VAL A 304 24.10 10.01 -29.69
C VAL A 304 24.54 9.62 -31.10
N LEU A 305 25.06 10.57 -31.89
CA LEU A 305 25.41 10.37 -33.31
C LEU A 305 26.89 10.04 -33.51
N SER A 306 27.21 9.15 -34.46
CA SER A 306 28.56 9.02 -35.01
C SER A 306 28.89 10.25 -35.85
N GLU A 307 30.09 10.84 -35.68
CA GLU A 307 30.54 12.04 -36.40
C GLU A 307 30.36 11.89 -37.93
N GLY A 308 29.30 12.50 -38.47
CA GLY A 308 29.04 12.60 -39.90
C GLY A 308 29.54 13.94 -40.46
N THR A 309 30.05 13.93 -41.68
CA THR A 309 30.75 15.05 -42.34
C THR A 309 29.82 16.17 -42.85
N ASP A 310 28.64 16.38 -42.27
CA ASP A 310 27.63 17.29 -42.82
C ASP A 310 27.79 18.74 -42.32
N SER A 311 27.49 19.71 -43.19
CA SER A 311 27.81 21.13 -43.03
C SER A 311 26.94 21.89 -42.01
N ARG A 312 25.94 21.22 -41.41
CA ARG A 312 25.17 21.68 -40.25
C ARG A 312 24.66 20.48 -39.45
N ALA A 313 25.25 20.21 -38.29
CA ALA A 313 24.85 19.08 -37.44
C ALA A 313 24.09 19.56 -36.19
N GLU A 314 22.99 18.89 -35.88
CA GLU A 314 22.28 19.05 -34.60
C GLU A 314 23.13 18.45 -33.46
N VAL A 315 23.25 19.17 -32.35
CA VAL A 315 23.96 18.68 -31.17
C VAL A 315 22.96 18.09 -30.18
N PHE A 316 23.18 16.82 -29.81
CA PHE A 316 22.36 16.10 -28.85
C PHE A 316 23.16 15.65 -27.63
N GLN A 317 22.63 15.94 -26.43
CA GLN A 317 23.27 15.58 -25.16
C GLN A 317 22.32 14.74 -24.29
N SER A 318 22.90 13.86 -23.48
CA SER A 318 22.14 12.85 -22.74
C SER A 318 21.50 13.45 -21.50
N LEU A 319 20.26 13.06 -21.23
CA LEU A 319 19.56 13.33 -19.98
C LEU A 319 19.64 12.12 -19.04
N VAL A 320 19.69 10.90 -19.60
CA VAL A 320 19.89 9.65 -18.86
C VAL A 320 20.91 8.79 -19.58
N LEU A 321 21.92 8.33 -18.84
CA LEU A 321 22.98 7.43 -19.31
C LEU A 321 22.94 6.10 -18.53
N GLU A 322 23.06 4.99 -19.25
CA GLU A 322 23.40 3.70 -18.67
C GLU A 322 24.93 3.51 -18.73
N ASP A 323 25.56 3.34 -17.57
CA ASP A 323 26.95 2.91 -17.43
C ASP A 323 26.98 1.38 -17.39
N ILE A 324 27.54 0.76 -18.42
CA ILE A 324 27.62 -0.70 -18.50
C ILE A 324 28.74 -1.29 -17.64
N GLY A 325 29.47 -0.47 -16.88
CA GLY A 325 30.47 -0.89 -15.90
C GLY A 325 31.82 -1.25 -16.51
N LEU A 326 32.12 -0.82 -17.74
CA LEU A 326 33.39 -1.12 -18.40
C LEU A 326 34.59 -0.43 -17.72
N SER A 327 34.39 0.70 -17.03
CA SER A 327 35.50 1.47 -16.43
C SER A 327 35.95 0.89 -15.10
N ASP A 328 35.00 0.42 -14.27
CA ASP A 328 35.28 0.04 -12.89
C ASP A 328 34.49 -1.19 -12.40
N GLY A 329 33.79 -1.89 -13.29
CA GLY A 329 33.04 -3.11 -12.99
C GLY A 329 31.70 -2.89 -12.28
N VAL A 330 31.23 -1.64 -12.14
CA VAL A 330 29.94 -1.33 -11.49
C VAL A 330 28.97 -0.77 -12.51
N ARG A 331 27.81 -1.43 -12.67
CA ARG A 331 26.74 -0.95 -13.57
C ARG A 331 25.94 0.17 -12.92
N ARG A 332 25.61 1.21 -13.70
CA ARG A 332 24.86 2.37 -13.19
C ARG A 332 23.82 2.87 -14.17
N VAL A 333 22.79 3.54 -13.67
CA VAL A 333 21.90 4.40 -14.46
C VAL A 333 21.91 5.80 -13.83
N LEU A 334 22.32 6.78 -14.61
CA LEU A 334 22.61 8.14 -14.16
C LEU A 334 21.63 9.11 -14.80
N PHE A 335 20.93 9.87 -13.96
CA PHE A 335 19.97 10.90 -14.38
C PHE A 335 20.59 12.28 -14.18
N ALA A 336 20.62 13.08 -15.25
CA ALA A 336 21.07 14.48 -15.19
C ALA A 336 20.14 15.38 -14.35
N THR A 337 18.88 14.94 -14.18
CA THR A 337 17.80 15.65 -13.50
C THR A 337 17.33 14.89 -12.26
N SER A 338 16.43 15.48 -11.47
CA SER A 338 15.79 14.79 -10.36
C SER A 338 14.88 13.63 -10.83
N SER A 339 14.58 12.70 -9.92
CA SER A 339 13.70 11.56 -10.21
C SER A 339 12.30 11.95 -10.70
N ASP A 340 11.83 13.13 -10.31
CA ASP A 340 10.52 13.71 -10.63
C ASP A 340 10.61 14.92 -11.59
N GLY A 341 11.79 15.22 -12.14
CA GLY A 341 12.03 16.45 -12.90
C GLY A 341 11.27 16.50 -14.24
N PHE A 342 11.14 15.35 -14.90
CA PHE A 342 10.26 15.18 -16.06
C PHE A 342 9.32 14.01 -15.82
N TRP A 343 8.12 14.05 -16.39
CA TRP A 343 7.16 12.97 -16.19
C TRP A 343 7.67 11.59 -16.64
N ILE A 344 8.48 11.55 -17.70
CA ILE A 344 9.05 10.30 -18.19
C ILE A 344 10.13 9.74 -17.25
N ASN A 345 10.74 10.57 -16.39
CA ASN A 345 11.76 10.10 -15.45
C ASN A 345 11.20 9.06 -14.49
N SER A 346 9.98 9.25 -13.98
CA SER A 346 9.33 8.25 -13.13
C SER A 346 9.23 6.88 -13.81
N LEU A 347 8.96 6.87 -15.11
CA LEU A 347 8.91 5.64 -15.91
C LEU A 347 10.31 5.04 -16.06
N LEU A 348 11.30 5.84 -16.48
CA LEU A 348 12.69 5.39 -16.64
C LEU A 348 13.31 4.91 -15.33
N VAL A 349 12.97 5.50 -14.18
CA VAL A 349 13.40 5.04 -12.86
C VAL A 349 12.81 3.68 -12.55
N MET A 350 11.50 3.49 -12.78
CA MET A 350 10.84 2.19 -12.64
C MET A 350 11.53 1.14 -13.51
N GLU A 351 11.79 1.47 -14.78
CA GLU A 351 12.47 0.57 -15.72
C GLU A 351 13.90 0.26 -15.28
N ALA A 352 14.66 1.25 -14.81
CA ALA A 352 16.02 1.06 -14.32
C ALA A 352 16.06 0.15 -13.10
N VAL A 353 15.11 0.30 -12.16
CA VAL A 353 14.99 -0.59 -10.99
C VAL A 353 14.74 -2.03 -11.44
N VAL A 354 13.78 -2.24 -12.33
CA VAL A 354 13.43 -3.59 -12.84
C VAL A 354 14.59 -4.19 -13.65
N HIS A 355 15.22 -3.41 -14.52
CA HIS A 355 16.36 -3.85 -15.35
C HIS A 355 17.55 -4.28 -14.49
N LEU A 356 17.93 -3.48 -13.49
CA LEU A 356 19.12 -3.72 -12.70
C LEU A 356 18.95 -4.81 -11.63
N LEU A 357 17.75 -4.95 -11.06
CA LEU A 357 17.43 -6.02 -10.10
C LEU A 357 17.12 -7.38 -10.77
N GLY A 358 16.83 -7.38 -12.08
CA GLY A 358 16.44 -8.57 -12.82
C GLY A 358 14.93 -8.82 -12.82
N ARG A 359 14.51 -9.90 -13.49
CA ARG A 359 13.11 -10.15 -13.89
C ARG A 359 12.13 -10.52 -12.75
N ASP A 360 12.60 -10.60 -11.50
CA ASP A 360 11.81 -11.04 -10.34
C ASP A 360 11.19 -9.88 -9.53
N VAL A 361 11.25 -8.64 -10.04
CA VAL A 361 10.69 -7.45 -9.39
C VAL A 361 9.27 -7.17 -9.86
N HIS A 362 8.35 -6.95 -8.90
CA HIS A 362 6.90 -6.99 -9.06
C HIS A 362 6.23 -5.78 -9.76
N ALA A 363 6.92 -5.12 -10.70
CA ALA A 363 6.20 -4.48 -11.83
C ALA A 363 5.45 -5.54 -12.66
N SER A 364 5.85 -6.81 -12.52
CA SER A 364 5.49 -7.96 -13.34
C SER A 364 5.46 -9.22 -12.45
N PRO A 365 4.46 -10.14 -12.51
CA PRO A 365 4.56 -11.41 -11.78
C PRO A 365 5.63 -12.29 -12.43
N PRO A 366 6.21 -13.25 -11.69
CA PRO A 366 7.16 -14.20 -12.26
C PRO A 366 6.52 -14.97 -13.43
N ILE A 367 7.35 -15.27 -14.42
CA ILE A 367 7.06 -15.97 -15.69
C ILE A 367 6.35 -17.33 -15.50
N THR A 368 6.22 -17.81 -14.26
CA THR A 368 5.77 -19.15 -13.90
C THR A 368 4.25 -19.34 -13.77
N VAL A 369 3.43 -18.31 -13.95
CA VAL A 369 1.97 -18.48 -14.03
C VAL A 369 1.47 -18.02 -15.40
N PRO A 370 1.40 -18.93 -16.40
CA PRO A 370 0.68 -18.68 -17.64
C PRO A 370 -0.76 -18.27 -17.32
N LEU A 371 -1.29 -17.27 -18.03
CA LEU A 371 -2.73 -17.08 -18.10
C LEU A 371 -3.32 -18.39 -18.65
N VAL A 372 -4.22 -19.02 -17.90
CA VAL A 372 -4.87 -20.26 -18.32
C VAL A 372 -5.84 -19.88 -19.45
N LYS A 373 -6.18 -20.83 -20.33
CA LYS A 373 -7.08 -20.55 -21.46
C LYS A 373 -8.44 -19.99 -21.02
N GLU A 374 -8.89 -20.29 -19.80
CA GLU A 374 -10.09 -19.69 -19.21
C GLU A 374 -9.95 -18.20 -18.87
N ASP A 375 -8.73 -17.71 -18.63
CA ASP A 375 -8.45 -16.30 -18.30
C ASP A 375 -8.43 -15.39 -19.54
N LEU A 376 -8.23 -15.97 -20.73
CA LEU A 376 -8.12 -15.28 -22.00
C LEU A 376 -9.42 -15.31 -22.81
N ILE A 377 -10.51 -15.88 -22.25
CA ILE A 377 -11.79 -16.08 -22.96
C ILE A 377 -12.31 -14.78 -23.59
N HIS A 378 -12.05 -13.62 -22.98
CA HIS A 378 -12.50 -12.31 -23.48
C HIS A 378 -11.39 -11.45 -24.09
N SER A 379 -10.14 -11.93 -24.14
CA SER A 379 -9.02 -11.19 -24.72
C SER A 379 -8.00 -12.12 -25.42
N PRO A 380 -8.44 -12.97 -26.37
CA PRO A 380 -7.55 -13.90 -27.08
C PRO A 380 -6.52 -13.21 -28.01
N GLU A 381 -6.63 -11.89 -28.19
CA GLU A 381 -5.81 -11.08 -29.11
C GLU A 381 -4.55 -10.47 -28.45
N LEU A 382 -4.32 -10.68 -27.15
CA LEU A 382 -3.15 -10.14 -26.44
C LEU A 382 -1.87 -10.93 -26.81
N ASN A 383 -1.04 -10.35 -27.67
CA ASN A 383 0.23 -10.93 -28.16
C ASN A 383 1.50 -10.38 -27.46
N VAL A 384 1.38 -9.83 -26.24
CA VAL A 384 2.51 -9.26 -25.49
C VAL A 384 2.81 -10.05 -24.21
N PRO A 385 4.04 -9.94 -23.67
CA PRO A 385 4.35 -10.45 -22.34
C PRO A 385 3.31 -9.99 -21.31
N ASN A 386 2.84 -10.92 -20.47
CA ASN A 386 1.75 -10.72 -19.49
C ASN A 386 1.93 -9.49 -18.60
N ASP A 387 3.14 -9.00 -18.45
CA ASP A 387 3.47 -7.91 -17.56
C ASP A 387 3.46 -6.50 -18.19
N LEU A 388 3.29 -6.43 -19.51
CA LEU A 388 2.93 -5.20 -20.20
C LEU A 388 1.41 -5.00 -20.27
N VAL A 389 0.62 -5.97 -19.78
CA VAL A 389 -0.84 -5.84 -19.72
C VAL A 389 -1.25 -5.01 -18.51
N ARG A 390 -2.21 -4.11 -18.70
CA ARG A 390 -2.92 -3.36 -17.64
C ARG A 390 -4.41 -3.62 -17.75
N TRP A 391 -4.97 -4.24 -16.73
CA TRP A 391 -6.40 -4.53 -16.64
C TRP A 391 -7.15 -3.33 -16.10
N ILE A 392 -8.10 -2.81 -16.88
CA ILE A 392 -8.87 -1.62 -16.56
C ILE A 392 -10.36 -1.97 -16.50
N MET A 393 -11.01 -1.52 -15.43
CA MET A 393 -12.46 -1.49 -15.27
C MET A 393 -12.89 -0.09 -14.85
N ILE A 394 -14.02 0.38 -15.37
CA ILE A 394 -14.62 1.66 -14.97
C ILE A 394 -16.01 1.36 -14.45
N ASP A 395 -16.15 1.53 -13.15
CA ASP A 395 -17.42 1.40 -12.45
C ASP A 395 -18.11 2.77 -12.43
N VAL A 396 -19.37 2.81 -12.86
CA VAL A 396 -20.23 3.99 -12.83
C VAL A 396 -21.27 3.82 -11.72
N ASP A 397 -21.01 4.43 -10.58
CA ASP A 397 -21.94 4.42 -9.44
C ASP A 397 -23.13 5.36 -9.70
N ASP A 398 -24.16 5.25 -8.86
CA ASP A 398 -25.32 6.16 -8.83
C ASP A 398 -26.21 6.15 -10.08
N VAL A 399 -26.24 5.05 -10.85
CA VAL A 399 -27.17 4.93 -11.97
C VAL A 399 -28.62 4.98 -11.48
N PHE A 400 -29.42 5.83 -12.13
CA PHE A 400 -30.78 6.27 -11.77
C PHE A 400 -30.90 7.30 -10.64
N LEU A 401 -29.85 7.56 -9.87
CA LEU A 401 -29.89 8.58 -8.82
C LEU A 401 -30.09 9.98 -9.42
N HIS A 402 -30.95 10.81 -8.82
CA HIS A 402 -31.12 12.20 -9.25
C HIS A 402 -30.08 13.08 -8.55
N GLY A 403 -29.45 13.97 -9.32
CA GLY A 403 -28.49 14.94 -8.82
C GLY A 403 -28.99 16.37 -9.01
N THR A 404 -28.35 17.32 -8.32
CA THR A 404 -28.47 18.75 -8.62
C THR A 404 -27.62 19.08 -9.85
N GLY A 405 -28.15 19.86 -10.79
CA GLY A 405 -27.42 20.27 -12.00
C GLY A 405 -28.22 20.01 -13.27
N VAL A 406 -27.55 19.42 -14.27
CA VAL A 406 -28.13 19.11 -15.59
C VAL A 406 -28.76 17.71 -15.59
N ASP A 407 -29.89 17.56 -16.29
CA ASP A 407 -30.55 16.26 -16.50
C ASP A 407 -29.65 15.33 -17.34
N PHE A 408 -29.71 14.03 -17.08
CA PHE A 408 -29.10 13.01 -17.92
C PHE A 408 -29.97 12.73 -19.14
N THR A 409 -29.43 12.97 -20.33
CA THR A 409 -30.20 12.97 -21.57
C THR A 409 -30.04 11.65 -22.37
N VAL A 410 -30.88 11.50 -23.41
CA VAL A 410 -30.75 10.41 -24.40
C VAL A 410 -29.40 10.48 -25.12
N ASP A 411 -28.88 11.70 -25.34
CA ASP A 411 -27.58 11.92 -25.98
C ASP A 411 -26.44 11.47 -25.08
N ASP A 412 -26.55 11.69 -23.77
CA ASP A 412 -25.55 11.24 -22.79
C ASP A 412 -25.49 9.70 -22.72
N ALA A 413 -26.65 9.03 -22.68
CA ALA A 413 -26.74 7.58 -22.76
C ALA A 413 -26.12 7.02 -24.05
N SER A 414 -26.37 7.69 -25.18
CA SER A 414 -25.83 7.29 -26.48
C SER A 414 -24.32 7.53 -26.57
N ALA A 415 -23.82 8.62 -25.96
CA ALA A 415 -22.39 8.93 -25.90
C ALA A 415 -21.60 7.90 -25.08
N LEU A 416 -22.19 7.39 -23.99
CA LEU A 416 -21.57 6.32 -23.19
C LEU A 416 -21.32 5.06 -24.04
N LEU A 417 -22.33 4.61 -24.79
CA LEU A 417 -22.17 3.46 -25.69
C LEU A 417 -21.18 3.75 -26.83
N HIS A 418 -21.22 4.96 -27.39
CA HIS A 418 -20.29 5.37 -28.45
C HIS A 418 -18.85 5.33 -27.98
N ALA A 419 -18.54 5.89 -26.81
CA ALA A 419 -17.20 5.85 -26.21
C ALA A 419 -16.77 4.40 -25.94
N GLN A 420 -17.65 3.56 -25.41
CA GLN A 420 -17.38 2.14 -25.21
C GLN A 420 -16.99 1.43 -26.52
N GLN A 421 -17.73 1.68 -27.60
CA GLN A 421 -17.44 1.10 -28.92
C GLN A 421 -16.12 1.62 -29.51
N GLN A 422 -15.79 2.89 -29.30
CA GLN A 422 -14.50 3.45 -29.70
C GLN A 422 -13.34 2.82 -28.93
N TRP A 423 -13.45 2.73 -27.60
CA TRP A 423 -12.38 2.18 -26.77
C TRP A 423 -12.17 0.68 -27.00
N ARG A 424 -13.21 -0.07 -27.39
CA ARG A 424 -13.08 -1.49 -27.81
C ARG A 424 -12.07 -1.71 -28.94
N GLN A 425 -11.77 -0.69 -29.75
CA GLN A 425 -10.76 -0.77 -30.81
C GLN A 425 -9.33 -0.89 -30.28
N SER A 426 -9.07 -0.41 -29.05
CA SER A 426 -7.74 -0.47 -28.41
C SER A 426 -7.73 -1.21 -27.07
N ILE A 427 -8.89 -1.52 -26.52
CA ILE A 427 -9.10 -2.25 -25.28
C ILE A 427 -10.14 -3.34 -25.58
N PRO A 428 -9.72 -4.51 -26.11
CA PRO A 428 -10.64 -5.54 -26.55
C PRO A 428 -11.66 -5.90 -25.46
N GLY A 429 -12.94 -5.93 -25.84
CA GLY A 429 -14.03 -6.27 -24.92
C GLY A 429 -14.43 -5.19 -23.91
N PHE A 430 -13.83 -3.98 -23.94
CA PHE A 430 -14.13 -2.90 -22.99
C PHE A 430 -15.63 -2.71 -22.76
N THR A 431 -16.07 -2.77 -21.51
CA THR A 431 -17.47 -2.65 -21.10
C THR A 431 -17.56 -1.88 -19.80
N PHE A 432 -18.39 -0.83 -19.74
CA PHE A 432 -18.67 -0.12 -18.49
C PHE A 432 -19.48 -1.01 -17.55
N ASP A 433 -19.19 -0.92 -16.24
CA ASP A 433 -19.95 -1.61 -15.20
C ASP A 433 -20.82 -0.61 -14.44
N LEU A 434 -22.14 -0.81 -14.47
CA LEU A 434 -23.13 0.18 -14.06
C LEU A 434 -23.77 -0.20 -12.70
N GLY A 435 -23.50 0.61 -11.68
CA GLY A 435 -24.03 0.45 -10.32
C GLY A 435 -25.37 1.14 -10.17
N PHE A 436 -26.46 0.38 -10.06
CA PHE A 436 -27.81 0.94 -10.12
C PHE A 436 -28.53 0.99 -8.76
N CYS A 437 -29.35 2.03 -8.59
CA CYS A 437 -30.27 2.23 -7.47
C CYS A 437 -31.71 2.35 -7.98
N GLY A 438 -32.42 1.23 -8.11
CA GLY A 438 -33.72 1.16 -8.81
C GLY A 438 -34.83 2.07 -8.26
N ARG A 439 -34.79 2.46 -6.97
CA ARG A 439 -35.84 3.31 -6.35
C ARG A 439 -36.06 4.63 -7.09
N PHE A 440 -34.98 5.17 -7.65
CA PHE A 440 -34.98 6.52 -8.18
C PHE A 440 -35.51 6.56 -9.61
N PHE A 441 -35.55 5.44 -10.35
CA PHE A 441 -36.00 5.42 -11.74
C PHE A 441 -37.40 6.05 -11.94
N GLU A 442 -38.40 5.65 -11.14
CA GLU A 442 -39.77 6.16 -11.24
C GLU A 442 -39.94 7.60 -10.73
N ARG A 443 -38.96 8.12 -9.99
CA ARG A 443 -38.98 9.46 -9.38
C ARG A 443 -38.23 10.49 -10.23
N ALA A 444 -37.61 10.05 -11.32
CA ALA A 444 -36.85 10.89 -12.24
C ALA A 444 -37.68 12.00 -12.87
N SER A 445 -37.03 13.14 -13.13
CA SER A 445 -37.56 14.18 -14.01
C SER A 445 -37.92 13.58 -15.37
N ARG A 446 -38.79 14.23 -16.13
CA ARG A 446 -39.17 13.71 -17.47
C ARG A 446 -37.94 13.53 -18.36
N SER A 447 -36.99 14.47 -18.29
CA SER A 447 -35.76 14.44 -19.11
C SER A 447 -34.83 13.31 -18.66
N ASP A 448 -34.49 13.25 -17.36
CA ASP A 448 -33.69 12.17 -16.77
C ASP A 448 -34.29 10.79 -17.11
N ARG A 449 -35.62 10.66 -17.01
CA ARG A 449 -36.31 9.39 -17.28
C ARG A 449 -36.14 8.93 -18.73
N LEU A 450 -36.12 9.85 -19.70
CA LEU A 450 -35.88 9.50 -21.09
C LEU A 450 -34.44 9.02 -21.30
N GLY A 451 -33.45 9.67 -20.68
CA GLY A 451 -32.06 9.23 -20.70
C GLY A 451 -31.88 7.85 -20.04
N TYR A 452 -32.49 7.65 -18.86
CA TYR A 452 -32.46 6.37 -18.16
C TYR A 452 -33.22 5.26 -18.88
N GLN A 453 -34.36 5.56 -19.51
CA GLN A 453 -35.05 4.62 -20.38
C GLN A 453 -34.16 4.22 -21.55
N ARG A 454 -33.43 5.17 -22.16
CA ARG A 454 -32.47 4.86 -23.20
C ARG A 454 -31.36 3.93 -22.70
N LEU A 455 -30.85 4.12 -21.48
CA LEU A 455 -29.90 3.17 -20.89
C LEU A 455 -30.51 1.78 -20.69
N LEU A 456 -31.76 1.69 -20.23
CA LEU A 456 -32.47 0.40 -20.12
C LEU A 456 -32.66 -0.26 -21.48
N ASP A 457 -32.97 0.48 -22.54
CA ASP A 457 -33.05 -0.06 -23.89
C ASP A 457 -31.70 -0.63 -24.35
N LEU A 458 -30.60 -0.03 -23.89
CA LEU A 458 -29.23 -0.43 -24.19
C LEU A 458 -28.63 -1.42 -23.18
N ARG A 459 -29.35 -1.84 -22.14
CA ARG A 459 -28.82 -2.54 -20.94
C ARG A 459 -27.92 -3.75 -21.23
N LYS A 460 -28.17 -4.50 -22.31
CA LYS A 460 -27.39 -5.69 -22.70
C LYS A 460 -25.99 -5.37 -23.22
N ASN A 461 -25.69 -4.09 -23.47
CA ASN A 461 -24.37 -3.63 -23.90
C ASN A 461 -23.43 -3.30 -22.74
N PHE A 462 -23.95 -3.27 -21.51
CA PHE A 462 -23.21 -2.89 -20.30
C PHE A 462 -23.19 -4.04 -19.31
N TRP A 463 -22.20 -4.03 -18.42
CA TRP A 463 -22.27 -4.80 -17.20
C TRP A 463 -23.02 -4.02 -16.13
N TRP A 464 -23.60 -4.72 -15.17
CA TRP A 464 -24.40 -4.12 -14.11
C TRP A 464 -24.09 -4.76 -12.77
N PHE A 465 -24.07 -3.97 -11.72
CA PHE A 465 -23.89 -4.46 -10.35
C PHE A 465 -24.87 -3.79 -9.37
N ASP A 466 -25.11 -4.45 -8.25
CA ASP A 466 -25.98 -3.91 -7.19
C ASP A 466 -25.29 -2.73 -6.49
N HIS A 467 -25.97 -1.58 -6.48
CA HIS A 467 -25.57 -0.40 -5.70
C HIS A 467 -26.62 0.00 -4.64
N LEU A 468 -27.39 -0.99 -4.17
CA LEU A 468 -28.44 -0.90 -3.16
C LEU A 468 -29.64 0.00 -3.56
N TRP A 469 -30.85 -0.50 -3.31
CA TRP A 469 -32.12 0.13 -3.71
C TRP A 469 -32.26 1.63 -3.39
N ASN A 470 -31.85 2.07 -2.20
CA ASN A 470 -32.05 3.43 -1.69
C ASN A 470 -30.80 4.30 -1.67
N HIS A 471 -29.66 3.81 -2.15
CA HIS A 471 -28.37 4.47 -1.95
C HIS A 471 -28.09 4.76 -0.44
N TYR A 472 -28.52 3.86 0.45
CA TYR A 472 -28.28 3.99 1.90
C TYR A 472 -26.90 3.46 2.29
N GLN A 473 -26.26 4.15 3.23
CA GLN A 473 -24.98 3.72 3.79
C GLN A 473 -25.18 2.49 4.66
N ALA A 474 -24.51 1.38 4.31
CA ALA A 474 -24.72 0.08 4.95
C ALA A 474 -24.46 0.08 6.47
N HIS A 475 -23.53 0.91 6.96
CA HIS A 475 -23.21 0.98 8.39
C HIS A 475 -24.38 1.49 9.27
N LYS A 476 -25.41 2.10 8.67
CA LYS A 476 -26.61 2.61 9.36
C LYS A 476 -27.77 1.62 9.41
N LEU A 477 -27.63 0.46 8.79
CA LEU A 477 -28.69 -0.52 8.60
C LEU A 477 -28.37 -1.82 9.34
N ASN A 478 -29.41 -2.52 9.79
CA ASN A 478 -29.27 -3.89 10.25
C ASN A 478 -29.33 -4.89 9.07
N GLU A 479 -29.02 -6.15 9.34
CA GLU A 479 -28.98 -7.21 8.33
C GLU A 479 -30.32 -7.41 7.61
N SER A 480 -31.43 -7.44 8.36
CA SER A 480 -32.78 -7.63 7.81
C SER A 480 -33.17 -6.50 6.85
N GLU A 481 -32.79 -5.26 7.18
CA GLU A 481 -33.00 -4.09 6.32
C GLU A 481 -32.15 -4.17 5.05
N LEU A 482 -30.87 -4.53 5.16
CA LEU A 482 -29.98 -4.73 4.03
C LEU A 482 -30.51 -5.80 3.07
N VAL A 483 -30.89 -6.97 3.59
CA VAL A 483 -31.48 -8.07 2.81
C VAL A 483 -32.75 -7.60 2.09
N ARG A 484 -33.64 -6.87 2.78
CA ARG A 484 -34.87 -6.34 2.18
C ARG A 484 -34.57 -5.37 1.04
N LEU A 485 -33.65 -4.42 1.25
CA LEU A 485 -33.29 -3.43 0.23
C LEU A 485 -32.61 -4.07 -0.98
N MET A 486 -31.70 -5.02 -0.78
CA MET A 486 -31.07 -5.77 -1.86
C MET A 486 -32.10 -6.57 -2.67
N ARG A 487 -33.08 -7.20 -2.02
CA ARG A 487 -34.17 -7.91 -2.72
C ARG A 487 -35.04 -6.99 -3.57
N LEU A 488 -35.32 -5.76 -3.11
CA LEU A 488 -36.04 -4.77 -3.91
C LEU A 488 -35.24 -4.36 -5.16
N ASN A 489 -33.93 -4.12 -5.02
CA ASN A 489 -33.09 -3.79 -6.16
C ASN A 489 -32.97 -4.98 -7.14
N LYS A 490 -32.88 -6.21 -6.61
CA LYS A 490 -32.90 -7.44 -7.41
C LYS A 490 -34.22 -7.61 -8.17
N GLN A 491 -35.35 -7.34 -7.53
CA GLN A 491 -36.66 -7.40 -8.19
C GLN A 491 -36.76 -6.38 -9.32
N PHE A 492 -36.31 -5.14 -9.09
CA PHE A 492 -36.26 -4.13 -10.14
C PHE A 492 -35.41 -4.57 -11.35
N ALA A 493 -34.26 -5.20 -11.11
CA ALA A 493 -33.45 -5.77 -12.19
C ALA A 493 -34.20 -6.84 -13.00
N LEU A 494 -34.96 -7.72 -12.33
CA LEU A 494 -35.79 -8.73 -12.99
C LEU A 494 -36.93 -8.08 -13.81
N ASP A 495 -37.62 -7.10 -13.23
CA ASP A 495 -38.75 -6.41 -13.86
C ASP A 495 -38.32 -5.67 -15.15
N HIS A 496 -37.06 -5.21 -15.19
CA HIS A 496 -36.49 -4.47 -16.33
C HIS A 496 -35.51 -5.29 -17.20
N ASP A 497 -35.39 -6.61 -16.99
CA ASP A 497 -34.47 -7.50 -17.73
C ASP A 497 -33.01 -6.99 -17.74
N ILE A 498 -32.54 -6.46 -16.61
CA ILE A 498 -31.16 -5.99 -16.42
C ILE A 498 -30.24 -7.19 -16.17
N PRO A 499 -29.18 -7.41 -16.97
CA PRO A 499 -28.24 -8.52 -16.79
C PRO A 499 -27.22 -8.23 -15.68
N VAL A 500 -27.66 -8.28 -14.43
CA VAL A 500 -26.81 -8.00 -13.26
C VAL A 500 -25.79 -9.12 -13.02
N GLN A 501 -24.55 -8.74 -12.75
CA GLN A 501 -23.51 -9.62 -12.23
C GLN A 501 -23.82 -9.96 -10.77
N ASP A 502 -24.36 -11.15 -10.53
CA ASP A 502 -24.75 -11.57 -9.17
C ASP A 502 -23.55 -11.81 -8.23
N THR A 503 -22.33 -11.81 -8.75
CA THR A 503 -21.11 -12.01 -7.96
C THR A 503 -20.34 -10.74 -7.60
N TYR A 504 -20.74 -9.56 -8.11
CA TYR A 504 -20.06 -8.28 -7.84
C TYR A 504 -21.07 -7.21 -7.39
N ALA A 505 -20.68 -6.42 -6.40
CA ALA A 505 -21.46 -5.29 -5.90
C ALA A 505 -20.53 -4.27 -5.24
N VAL A 506 -21.00 -3.04 -5.16
CA VAL A 506 -20.33 -1.99 -4.36
C VAL A 506 -21.39 -1.31 -3.51
N SER A 507 -21.10 -1.17 -2.22
CA SER A 507 -21.97 -0.47 -1.28
C SER A 507 -21.91 1.05 -1.51
N PRO A 508 -23.04 1.78 -1.44
CA PRO A 508 -23.05 3.25 -1.46
C PRO A 508 -22.00 3.87 -0.52
N HIS A 509 -21.25 4.84 -1.04
CA HIS A 509 -20.14 5.50 -0.34
C HIS A 509 -19.05 4.53 0.17
N HIS A 510 -18.95 3.34 -0.42
CA HIS A 510 -18.13 2.21 0.06
C HIS A 510 -18.42 1.79 1.51
N SER A 511 -19.56 2.21 2.04
CA SER A 511 -19.90 2.07 3.44
C SER A 511 -19.98 0.61 3.84
N GLY A 512 -19.30 0.24 4.92
CA GLY A 512 -19.35 -1.11 5.47
C GLY A 512 -18.47 -2.13 4.76
N ILE A 513 -17.81 -1.76 3.66
CA ILE A 513 -16.75 -2.56 3.04
C ILE A 513 -15.50 -2.46 3.91
N TYR A 514 -15.05 -1.23 4.20
CA TYR A 514 -14.03 -0.93 5.18
C TYR A 514 -14.30 0.45 5.84
N PRO A 515 -14.39 0.59 7.18
CA PRO A 515 -14.34 -0.47 8.19
C PRO A 515 -15.40 -1.54 7.93
N VAL A 516 -15.01 -2.81 8.15
CA VAL A 516 -15.86 -3.96 7.83
C VAL A 516 -17.11 -3.96 8.70
N ILE A 517 -18.28 -4.02 8.07
CA ILE A 517 -19.56 -4.26 8.72
C ILE A 517 -20.07 -5.63 8.31
N GLN A 518 -19.96 -6.59 9.24
CA GLN A 518 -20.20 -8.00 8.96
C GLN A 518 -21.56 -8.28 8.29
N HIS A 519 -22.63 -7.63 8.77
CA HIS A 519 -23.99 -7.83 8.23
C HIS A 519 -24.12 -7.45 6.75
N LEU A 520 -23.28 -6.55 6.22
CA LEU A 520 -23.24 -6.25 4.78
C LEU A 520 -22.80 -7.47 3.97
N TYR A 521 -21.70 -8.11 4.39
CA TYR A 521 -21.14 -9.29 3.74
C TYR A 521 -22.10 -10.49 3.82
N ASP A 522 -22.79 -10.62 4.96
CA ASP A 522 -23.78 -11.67 5.18
C ASP A 522 -25.02 -11.47 4.28
N ALA A 523 -25.53 -10.24 4.19
CA ALA A 523 -26.64 -9.89 3.31
C ALA A 523 -26.28 -10.08 1.83
N TRP A 524 -25.09 -9.64 1.41
CA TRP A 524 -24.57 -9.80 0.04
C TRP A 524 -24.48 -11.27 -0.37
N ARG A 525 -23.91 -12.12 0.49
CA ARG A 525 -23.86 -13.56 0.23
C ARG A 525 -25.24 -14.18 0.13
N THR A 526 -26.18 -13.73 0.97
CA THR A 526 -27.54 -14.26 1.04
C THR A 526 -28.40 -13.89 -0.17
N VAL A 527 -28.33 -12.66 -0.66
CA VAL A 527 -29.24 -12.16 -1.71
C VAL A 527 -28.63 -12.30 -3.12
N TRP A 528 -27.36 -11.95 -3.26
CA TRP A 528 -26.69 -11.88 -4.55
C TRP A 528 -25.70 -13.02 -4.77
N ASN A 529 -25.10 -13.59 -3.71
CA ASN A 529 -23.96 -14.53 -3.79
C ASN A 529 -22.66 -13.83 -4.22
N ILE A 530 -22.47 -12.59 -3.77
CA ILE A 530 -21.26 -11.78 -4.01
C ILE A 530 -19.99 -12.56 -3.66
N LYS A 531 -18.99 -12.46 -4.55
CA LYS A 531 -17.64 -13.02 -4.42
C LYS A 531 -16.56 -11.96 -4.47
N ALA A 532 -16.82 -10.82 -5.10
CA ALA A 532 -15.91 -9.69 -5.11
C ALA A 532 -16.65 -8.36 -4.88
N THR A 533 -15.94 -7.38 -4.33
CA THR A 533 -16.34 -5.97 -4.19
C THR A 533 -15.07 -5.12 -4.32
N SER A 534 -15.21 -3.80 -4.38
CA SER A 534 -14.07 -2.89 -4.39
C SER A 534 -14.21 -1.76 -3.36
N THR A 535 -13.09 -1.20 -2.92
CA THR A 535 -13.07 -0.03 -2.01
C THR A 535 -11.86 0.86 -2.22
N GLU A 536 -12.06 2.17 -2.10
CA GLU A 536 -10.99 3.17 -2.02
C GLU A 536 -10.43 3.35 -0.59
N GLN A 537 -11.05 2.71 0.42
CA GLN A 537 -10.92 3.11 1.82
C GLN A 537 -9.89 2.30 2.64
N TYR A 538 -9.22 1.32 2.02
CA TYR A 538 -8.41 0.33 2.75
C TYR A 538 -6.91 0.37 2.45
N PRO A 539 -6.03 0.14 3.46
CA PRO A 539 -6.26 0.25 4.91
C PRO A 539 -6.18 1.71 5.40
N ARG A 540 -5.70 2.61 4.53
CA ARG A 540 -5.70 4.08 4.68
C ARG A 540 -5.88 4.70 3.29
N VAL A 541 -6.54 5.85 3.23
CA VAL A 541 -6.60 6.69 2.02
C VAL A 541 -5.26 7.42 1.86
N SER A 542 -4.20 6.72 1.47
CA SER A 542 -2.90 7.32 1.19
C SER A 542 -2.59 7.14 -0.29
N MET A 543 -2.60 8.23 -1.05
CA MET A 543 -2.39 8.22 -2.50
C MET A 543 -0.98 7.73 -2.92
N SER A 544 -0.01 7.71 -1.99
CA SER A 544 1.38 7.34 -2.28
C SER A 544 1.69 5.85 -2.07
N LYS A 545 0.84 5.11 -1.34
CA LYS A 545 1.09 3.71 -0.99
C LYS A 545 0.25 2.76 -1.84
N PRO A 546 0.79 1.61 -2.29
CA PRO A 546 0.01 0.61 -2.98
C PRO A 546 -1.13 0.10 -2.08
N HIS A 547 -2.37 0.27 -2.55
CA HIS A 547 -3.53 -0.29 -1.88
C HIS A 547 -3.53 -1.80 -2.07
N LEU A 548 -3.42 -2.54 -0.97
CA LEU A 548 -3.63 -3.98 -0.96
C LEU A 548 -5.13 -4.28 -0.91
N GLY A 549 -5.56 -5.38 -1.51
CA GLY A 549 -6.87 -5.97 -1.25
C GLY A 549 -6.90 -6.69 0.09
N PHE A 550 -8.06 -7.24 0.42
CA PHE A 550 -8.21 -8.22 1.49
C PHE A 550 -9.34 -9.20 1.16
N LYS A 551 -9.46 -10.27 1.94
CA LYS A 551 -10.57 -11.21 1.85
C LYS A 551 -11.32 -11.25 3.18
N PHE A 552 -12.64 -11.11 3.12
CA PHE A 552 -13.50 -11.21 4.29
C PHE A 552 -14.76 -12.03 3.97
N ARG A 553 -15.03 -13.07 4.76
CA ARG A 553 -16.14 -14.01 4.53
C ARG A 553 -16.21 -14.49 3.08
N GLU A 554 -15.11 -14.99 2.56
CA GLU A 554 -14.97 -15.44 1.16
C GLU A 554 -15.26 -14.40 0.06
N ILE A 555 -15.49 -13.12 0.43
CA ILE A 555 -15.62 -12.02 -0.52
C ILE A 555 -14.26 -11.33 -0.61
N GLN A 556 -13.74 -11.24 -1.83
CA GLN A 556 -12.51 -10.53 -2.11
C GLN A 556 -12.79 -9.05 -2.29
N VAL A 557 -12.04 -8.21 -1.60
CA VAL A 557 -12.13 -6.76 -1.67
C VAL A 557 -10.93 -6.23 -2.45
N LEU A 558 -11.19 -5.66 -3.61
CA LEU A 558 -10.18 -5.11 -4.51
C LEU A 558 -9.95 -3.63 -4.23
N PRO A 559 -8.71 -3.13 -4.39
CA PRO A 559 -8.45 -1.71 -4.30
C PRO A 559 -9.10 -0.99 -5.49
N ARG A 560 -9.92 0.03 -5.20
CA ARG A 560 -10.55 0.91 -6.19
C ARG A 560 -9.81 2.22 -6.27
N GLN A 561 -9.51 2.70 -7.47
CA GLN A 561 -8.74 3.91 -7.72
C GLN A 561 -9.68 5.09 -7.98
N THR A 562 -9.27 6.26 -7.50
CA THR A 562 -9.90 7.53 -7.88
C THR A 562 -9.32 8.01 -9.21
N CYS A 563 -10.14 8.70 -10.00
CA CYS A 563 -9.73 9.25 -11.29
C CYS A 563 -9.55 10.78 -11.27
N GLY A 564 -9.68 11.43 -10.11
CA GLY A 564 -9.47 12.87 -9.93
C GLY A 564 -10.67 13.75 -10.28
N ILE A 565 -11.78 13.17 -10.75
CA ILE A 565 -13.08 13.83 -10.89
C ILE A 565 -13.98 13.51 -9.69
N TYR A 566 -14.84 14.46 -9.31
CA TYR A 566 -15.68 14.38 -8.10
C TYR A 566 -16.99 13.64 -8.37
N SER A 567 -17.60 13.08 -7.32
CA SER A 567 -18.91 12.43 -7.39
C SER A 567 -20.06 13.40 -7.65
N ARG A 568 -19.92 14.67 -7.27
CA ARG A 568 -20.89 15.72 -7.60
C ARG A 568 -20.75 16.18 -9.05
N PHE A 569 -21.85 16.60 -9.66
CA PHE A 569 -21.82 17.22 -10.98
C PHE A 569 -20.99 18.52 -10.94
N VAL A 570 -20.04 18.63 -11.85
CA VAL A 570 -19.17 19.80 -12.05
C VAL A 570 -18.88 19.89 -13.55
N GLU A 571 -19.06 21.06 -14.14
CA GLU A 571 -18.66 21.32 -15.52
C GLU A 571 -17.20 21.81 -15.59
N MET A 572 -16.55 21.65 -16.74
CA MET A 572 -15.17 22.04 -16.97
C MET A 572 -14.80 23.48 -16.55
N PRO A 573 -15.65 24.50 -16.77
CA PRO A 573 -15.36 25.86 -16.31
C PRO A 573 -15.32 26.00 -14.78
N ASP A 574 -16.09 25.18 -14.07
CA ASP A 574 -16.21 25.19 -12.60
C ASP A 574 -15.35 24.12 -11.93
N PHE A 575 -14.67 23.28 -12.73
CA PHE A 575 -13.76 22.27 -12.24
C PHE A 575 -12.58 22.93 -11.51
N PRO A 576 -12.31 22.59 -10.24
CA PRO A 576 -11.17 23.15 -9.52
C PRO A 576 -9.85 22.94 -10.27
N GLY A 577 -9.23 24.04 -10.71
CA GLY A 577 -8.02 24.04 -11.53
C GLY A 577 -8.25 23.90 -13.05
N GLY A 578 -9.51 23.82 -13.49
CA GLY A 578 -9.96 23.85 -14.87
C GLY A 578 -9.33 22.78 -15.77
N GLU A 579 -9.23 23.11 -17.07
CA GLU A 579 -8.62 22.24 -18.07
C GLU A 579 -7.18 21.85 -17.74
N LYS A 580 -6.42 22.81 -17.19
CA LYS A 580 -5.04 22.56 -16.79
C LYS A 580 -4.96 21.39 -15.81
N ARG A 581 -5.78 21.37 -14.76
CA ARG A 581 -5.78 20.26 -13.79
C ARG A 581 -6.10 18.92 -14.43
N MET A 582 -7.07 18.87 -15.35
CA MET A 582 -7.41 17.62 -16.07
C MET A 582 -6.25 17.12 -16.93
N ARG A 583 -5.54 18.04 -17.60
CA ARG A 583 -4.31 17.73 -18.33
C ARG A 583 -3.22 17.22 -17.39
N ASP A 584 -3.01 17.89 -16.27
CA ASP A 584 -2.01 17.52 -15.27
C ASP A 584 -2.29 16.16 -14.59
N LEU A 585 -3.52 15.62 -14.67
CA LEU A 585 -3.84 14.25 -14.23
C LEU A 585 -3.37 13.20 -15.26
N VAL A 586 -3.50 13.51 -16.55
CA VAL A 586 -3.29 12.57 -17.66
C VAL A 586 -1.86 12.62 -18.19
N PHE A 587 -1.32 13.79 -18.47
CA PHE A 587 -0.06 13.94 -19.20
C PHE A 587 1.12 13.84 -18.25
N GLY A 588 1.49 12.62 -17.88
CA GLY A 588 2.53 12.41 -16.89
C GLY A 588 2.09 12.70 -15.46
N GLY A 589 0.77 12.66 -15.24
CA GLY A 589 0.11 12.94 -13.98
C GLY A 589 -0.23 11.70 -13.16
N SER A 590 -0.91 11.91 -12.03
CA SER A 590 -1.27 10.84 -11.10
C SER A 590 -2.15 9.76 -11.72
N LEU A 591 -3.07 10.11 -12.64
CA LEU A 591 -3.95 9.12 -13.27
C LEU A 591 -3.17 8.24 -14.27
N PHE A 592 -2.23 8.83 -15.00
CA PHE A 592 -1.32 8.07 -15.87
C PHE A 592 -0.44 7.13 -15.07
N TYR A 593 0.23 7.61 -14.01
CA TYR A 593 1.05 6.75 -13.17
C TYR A 593 0.25 5.66 -12.47
N THR A 594 -1.01 5.92 -12.13
CA THR A 594 -1.91 4.88 -11.60
C THR A 594 -2.02 3.72 -12.58
N VAL A 595 -2.21 3.97 -13.88
CA VAL A 595 -2.26 2.91 -14.91
C VAL A 595 -0.89 2.27 -15.14
N VAL A 596 0.19 3.06 -15.15
CA VAL A 596 1.55 2.54 -15.37
C VAL A 596 1.96 1.60 -14.24
N PHE A 597 1.73 1.99 -12.99
CA PHE A 597 2.20 1.26 -11.81
C PHE A 597 1.22 0.21 -11.31
N ASN A 598 -0.08 0.32 -11.62
CA ASN A 598 -1.07 -0.68 -11.19
C ASN A 598 -1.48 -1.63 -12.32
N PRO A 599 -1.20 -2.93 -12.18
CA PRO A 599 -1.52 -3.95 -13.18
C PRO A 599 -3.03 -4.22 -13.30
N VAL A 600 -3.78 -3.94 -12.23
CA VAL A 600 -5.24 -4.04 -12.16
C VAL A 600 -5.74 -2.73 -11.58
N SER A 601 -6.51 -1.98 -12.36
CA SER A 601 -7.11 -0.71 -11.95
C SER A 601 -8.63 -0.77 -12.12
N ILE A 602 -9.36 -0.52 -11.03
CA ILE A 602 -10.80 -0.36 -11.02
C ILE A 602 -11.09 1.10 -10.68
N PHE A 603 -11.49 1.89 -11.67
CA PHE A 603 -11.76 3.32 -11.46
C PHE A 603 -13.18 3.55 -10.97
N MET A 604 -13.29 4.33 -9.91
CA MET A 604 -14.57 4.86 -9.44
C MET A 604 -14.97 6.09 -10.25
N THR A 605 -16.14 6.04 -10.88
CA THR A 605 -16.86 7.17 -11.46
C THR A 605 -18.31 7.16 -11.00
N HIS A 606 -19.03 8.25 -11.21
CA HIS A 606 -20.43 8.38 -10.85
C HIS A 606 -21.23 8.83 -12.07
N MET A 607 -22.53 8.53 -12.08
CA MET A 607 -23.44 8.87 -13.18
C MET A 607 -23.41 10.37 -13.56
N THR A 608 -23.17 11.24 -12.58
CA THR A 608 -22.99 12.69 -12.76
C THR A 608 -21.82 13.04 -13.67
N ASN A 609 -20.78 12.21 -13.75
CA ASN A 609 -19.59 12.46 -14.58
C ASN A 609 -19.83 12.26 -16.09
N TYR A 610 -21.00 11.73 -16.45
CA TYR A 610 -21.43 11.43 -17.81
C TYR A 610 -22.57 12.34 -18.27
N LYS A 611 -22.94 13.36 -17.49
CA LYS A 611 -23.93 14.38 -17.85
C LYS A 611 -23.24 15.60 -18.47
N GLY A 612 -23.97 16.36 -19.29
CA GLY A 612 -23.53 17.67 -19.78
C GLY A 612 -22.27 17.59 -20.67
N ASP A 613 -21.14 18.06 -20.14
CA ASP A 613 -19.84 18.06 -20.82
C ASP A 613 -19.08 16.73 -20.73
N ARG A 614 -19.62 15.74 -19.99
CA ARG A 614 -19.14 14.34 -19.97
C ARG A 614 -17.67 14.22 -19.61
N LEU A 615 -17.24 14.92 -18.55
CA LEU A 615 -15.84 14.97 -18.09
C LEU A 615 -15.15 13.60 -18.00
N ALA A 616 -15.85 12.54 -17.56
CA ALA A 616 -15.26 11.20 -17.50
C ALA A 616 -14.85 10.69 -18.88
N LEU A 617 -15.70 10.85 -19.91
CA LEU A 617 -15.39 10.39 -21.26
C LEU A 617 -14.19 11.14 -21.83
N TYR A 618 -14.13 12.46 -21.63
CA TYR A 618 -12.99 13.27 -22.05
C TYR A 618 -11.68 12.82 -21.37
N LEU A 619 -11.73 12.61 -20.06
CA LEU A 619 -10.57 12.23 -19.26
C LEU A 619 -10.00 10.87 -19.66
N PHE A 620 -10.84 9.84 -19.76
CA PHE A 620 -10.40 8.49 -20.07
C PHE A 620 -9.99 8.32 -21.54
N ASP A 621 -10.63 9.01 -22.48
CA ASP A 621 -10.18 9.03 -23.88
C ASP A 621 -8.78 9.64 -23.99
N ALA A 622 -8.51 10.76 -23.32
CA ALA A 622 -7.19 11.37 -23.26
C ALA A 622 -6.16 10.43 -22.62
N LEU A 623 -6.50 9.79 -21.49
CA LEU A 623 -5.65 8.83 -20.79
C LEU A 623 -5.27 7.63 -21.68
N PHE A 624 -6.25 6.95 -22.27
CA PHE A 624 -6.00 5.75 -23.07
C PHE A 624 -5.19 6.06 -24.32
N ARG A 625 -5.44 7.20 -24.96
CA ARG A 625 -4.61 7.68 -26.08
C ARG A 625 -3.18 7.95 -25.63
N PHE A 626 -2.99 8.64 -24.50
CA PHE A 626 -1.67 8.96 -23.98
C PHE A 626 -0.87 7.71 -23.63
N VAL A 627 -1.47 6.76 -22.89
CA VAL A 627 -0.83 5.46 -22.57
C VAL A 627 -0.42 4.73 -23.85
N ARG A 628 -1.33 4.60 -24.82
CA ARG A 628 -1.06 3.92 -26.09
C ARG A 628 0.03 4.62 -26.91
N GLN A 629 0.07 5.95 -26.89
CA GLN A 629 1.02 6.72 -27.69
C GLN A 629 2.44 6.62 -27.15
N TRP A 630 2.61 6.59 -25.82
CA TRP A 630 3.92 6.75 -25.18
C TRP A 630 4.45 5.50 -24.47
N THR A 631 3.67 4.44 -24.40
CA THR A 631 4.08 3.20 -23.73
C THR A 631 3.82 1.97 -24.60
N ASN A 632 4.56 0.90 -24.33
CA ASN A 632 4.33 -0.43 -24.88
C ASN A 632 3.25 -1.20 -24.09
N LEU A 633 2.58 -0.55 -23.13
CA LEU A 633 1.53 -1.18 -22.35
C LEU A 633 0.32 -1.49 -23.23
N GLN A 634 -0.26 -2.67 -23.01
CA GLN A 634 -1.54 -3.05 -23.59
C GLN A 634 -2.62 -2.95 -22.53
N LEU A 635 -3.68 -2.21 -22.85
CA LEU A 635 -4.84 -2.09 -21.99
C LEU A 635 -5.80 -3.24 -22.31
N ALA A 636 -6.31 -3.89 -21.27
CA ALA A 636 -7.30 -4.96 -21.36
C ALA A 636 -8.42 -4.72 -20.36
N THR A 637 -9.56 -5.37 -20.54
CA THR A 637 -10.64 -5.39 -19.55
C THR A 637 -11.03 -6.82 -19.23
N ALA A 638 -11.56 -7.05 -18.05
CA ALA A 638 -12.21 -8.30 -17.71
C ALA A 638 -13.34 -8.06 -16.70
N PRO A 639 -14.32 -8.98 -16.62
CA PRO A 639 -15.34 -8.92 -15.58
C PRO A 639 -14.72 -8.90 -14.18
N PRO A 640 -15.36 -8.23 -13.20
CA PRO A 640 -14.87 -8.07 -11.82
C PRO A 640 -14.31 -9.34 -11.17
N ILE A 641 -14.93 -10.52 -11.37
CA ILE A 641 -14.45 -11.78 -10.79
C ILE A 641 -13.13 -12.25 -11.40
N GLN A 642 -12.95 -12.07 -12.71
CA GLN A 642 -11.68 -12.37 -13.37
C GLN A 642 -10.59 -11.42 -12.89
N LEU A 643 -10.90 -10.12 -12.74
CA LEU A 643 -10.00 -9.15 -12.13
C LEU A 643 -9.63 -9.55 -10.70
N ALA A 644 -10.59 -10.05 -9.93
CA ALA A 644 -10.35 -10.57 -8.59
C ALA A 644 -9.35 -11.74 -8.60
N HIS A 645 -9.48 -12.67 -9.54
CA HIS A 645 -8.53 -13.76 -9.74
C HIS A 645 -7.14 -13.29 -10.19
N PHE A 646 -7.06 -12.32 -11.11
CA PHE A 646 -5.78 -11.72 -11.52
C PHE A 646 -5.08 -11.06 -10.33
N TYR A 647 -5.84 -10.27 -9.58
CA TYR A 647 -5.36 -9.61 -8.38
C TYR A 647 -4.90 -10.64 -7.34
N SER A 648 -5.70 -11.67 -7.05
CA SER A 648 -5.35 -12.70 -6.06
C SER A 648 -4.07 -13.44 -6.42
N ARG A 649 -3.95 -13.88 -7.67
CA ARG A 649 -2.75 -14.61 -8.13
C ARG A 649 -1.51 -13.73 -8.04
N ARG A 650 -1.65 -12.47 -8.44
CA ARG A 650 -0.54 -11.51 -8.42
C ARG A 650 -0.08 -11.16 -7.01
N PHE A 651 -1.01 -10.92 -6.10
CA PHE A 651 -0.70 -10.42 -4.76
C PHE A 651 -0.76 -11.50 -3.69
N LYS A 652 -0.68 -12.78 -4.08
CA LYS A 652 -0.73 -13.95 -3.19
C LYS A 652 0.35 -13.90 -2.11
N GLU A 653 1.55 -13.44 -2.45
CA GLU A 653 2.69 -13.37 -1.54
C GLU A 653 2.67 -12.15 -0.61
N PHE A 654 1.84 -11.13 -0.92
CA PHE A 654 1.78 -9.87 -0.18
C PHE A 654 0.67 -9.84 0.90
N GLY A 655 -0.05 -10.95 1.08
CA GLY A 655 -1.16 -11.05 2.03
C GLY A 655 -2.40 -10.25 1.61
N ALA A 656 -2.50 -9.85 0.33
CA ALA A 656 -3.66 -9.11 -0.19
C ALA A 656 -4.95 -9.95 -0.25
N ASN A 657 -4.85 -11.25 0.01
CA ASN A 657 -5.98 -12.17 0.11
C ASN A 657 -6.22 -12.65 1.56
N ASP A 658 -5.55 -12.05 2.54
CA ASP A 658 -5.73 -12.37 3.95
C ASP A 658 -6.88 -11.55 4.55
N LEU A 659 -7.22 -11.83 5.80
CA LEU A 659 -8.12 -11.00 6.59
C LEU A 659 -7.66 -9.53 6.61
N PRO A 660 -8.60 -8.57 6.66
CA PRO A 660 -8.29 -7.14 6.63
C PRO A 660 -7.37 -6.73 7.77
N LEU A 661 -6.38 -5.89 7.48
CA LEU A 661 -5.60 -5.18 8.47
C LEU A 661 -6.45 -4.09 9.10
N TYR A 662 -7.06 -4.41 10.23
CA TYR A 662 -7.89 -3.43 10.93
C TYR A 662 -7.07 -2.25 11.45
N THR A 663 -7.62 -1.05 11.28
CA THR A 663 -7.17 0.20 11.89
C THR A 663 -8.16 0.65 12.96
N ASP A 664 -7.75 1.60 13.81
CA ASP A 664 -8.71 2.28 14.70
C ASP A 664 -9.68 3.11 13.84
N PRO A 665 -10.97 2.75 13.78
CA PRO A 665 -11.95 3.48 12.98
C PRO A 665 -12.12 4.94 13.43
N CYS A 666 -11.58 5.30 14.60
CA CYS A 666 -11.74 6.61 15.21
C CYS A 666 -10.53 7.51 15.07
N ALA A 667 -9.40 6.97 14.59
CA ALA A 667 -8.19 7.74 14.33
C ALA A 667 -8.29 8.58 13.05
N ASP A 668 -9.13 8.16 12.10
CA ASP A 668 -9.33 8.81 10.80
C ASP A 668 -10.78 9.34 10.66
N PRO A 669 -10.98 10.65 10.36
CA PRO A 669 -12.32 11.23 10.26
C PRO A 669 -13.23 10.54 9.24
N HIS A 670 -12.66 10.06 8.14
CA HIS A 670 -13.41 9.40 7.09
C HIS A 670 -13.90 8.01 7.55
N SER A 671 -13.01 7.20 8.15
CA SER A 671 -13.36 5.91 8.76
C SER A 671 -14.38 6.06 9.89
N LEU A 672 -14.28 7.13 10.67
CA LEU A 672 -15.21 7.44 11.75
C LEU A 672 -16.60 7.77 11.23
N ALA A 673 -16.70 8.49 10.10
CA ALA A 673 -17.97 8.79 9.45
C ALA A 673 -18.69 7.55 8.90
N LEU A 674 -17.97 6.43 8.73
CA LEU A 674 -18.50 5.13 8.29
C LEU A 674 -18.62 4.12 9.43
N TRP A 675 -18.33 4.53 10.68
CA TRP A 675 -18.47 3.70 11.86
C TRP A 675 -19.88 3.82 12.44
N PRO A 676 -20.57 2.70 12.76
CA PRO A 676 -21.92 2.75 13.31
C PRO A 676 -21.99 3.53 14.63
N VAL A 677 -22.97 4.44 14.71
CA VAL A 677 -23.22 5.26 15.90
C VAL A 677 -23.48 4.36 17.11
N GLY A 678 -22.87 4.70 18.25
CA GLY A 678 -23.02 3.97 19.50
C GLY A 678 -22.09 2.76 19.65
N ARG A 679 -21.33 2.37 18.62
CA ARG A 679 -20.26 1.37 18.79
C ARG A 679 -19.07 1.95 19.56
N PRO A 680 -18.37 1.13 20.38
CA PRO A 680 -17.13 1.53 21.02
C PRO A 680 -16.09 1.97 19.98
N CYS A 681 -15.24 2.91 20.40
CA CYS A 681 -14.44 3.71 19.49
C CYS A 681 -13.20 4.30 20.19
N GLY A 682 -12.04 4.18 19.53
CA GLY A 682 -10.80 4.83 19.93
C GLY A 682 -10.18 4.34 21.25
N MET A 683 -9.30 5.19 21.79
CA MET A 683 -8.52 4.93 23.01
C MET A 683 -9.37 4.69 24.26
N ALA A 684 -10.66 5.02 24.23
CA ALA A 684 -11.59 4.71 25.30
C ALA A 684 -11.88 3.21 25.45
N TYR A 685 -11.56 2.39 24.44
CA TYR A 685 -11.84 0.94 24.41
C TYR A 685 -10.68 0.08 23.93
N LEU A 686 -9.57 0.68 23.48
CA LEU A 686 -8.37 -0.05 23.07
C LEU A 686 -7.34 -0.17 24.21
N PRO A 687 -6.57 -1.27 24.28
CA PRO A 687 -5.50 -1.42 25.26
C PRO A 687 -4.31 -0.51 24.93
N ARG A 688 -3.69 0.03 25.97
CA ARG A 688 -2.43 0.79 25.86
C ARG A 688 -1.20 -0.04 26.24
N LEU A 689 -1.42 -1.20 26.83
CA LEU A 689 -0.39 -2.18 27.17
C LEU A 689 -0.79 -3.55 26.63
N VAL A 690 0.15 -4.26 26.03
CA VAL A 690 -0.02 -5.66 25.60
C VAL A 690 1.15 -6.48 26.12
N ILE A 691 0.84 -7.55 26.87
CA ILE A 691 1.84 -8.55 27.27
C ILE A 691 1.86 -9.63 26.20
N ILE A 692 2.87 -9.59 25.33
CA ILE A 692 2.90 -10.40 24.09
C ILE A 692 3.46 -11.82 24.29
N GLY A 693 4.00 -12.13 25.48
CA GLY A 693 4.59 -13.44 25.81
C GLY A 693 6.11 -13.37 25.95
N PRO A 694 6.86 -14.40 25.50
CA PRO A 694 6.40 -15.69 24.99
C PRO A 694 5.68 -16.57 26.03
N GLN A 695 5.16 -17.72 25.59
CA GLN A 695 4.59 -18.71 26.50
C GLN A 695 5.64 -19.30 27.45
N LYS A 696 5.17 -19.64 28.66
CA LYS A 696 5.93 -20.35 29.73
C LYS A 696 6.99 -19.51 30.47
N THR A 697 6.80 -18.19 30.48
CA THR A 697 7.71 -17.22 31.12
C THR A 697 7.10 -16.48 32.32
N GLY A 698 5.91 -16.88 32.77
CA GLY A 698 5.26 -16.26 33.94
C GLY A 698 4.26 -15.14 33.62
N SER A 699 3.94 -14.93 32.35
CA SER A 699 2.99 -13.90 31.87
C SER A 699 1.64 -13.87 32.60
N THR A 700 1.11 -15.02 33.03
CA THR A 700 -0.15 -15.08 33.80
C THR A 700 0.01 -14.46 35.18
N ALA A 701 1.13 -14.73 35.87
CA ALA A 701 1.40 -14.13 37.17
C ALA A 701 1.53 -12.61 37.05
N LEU A 702 2.22 -12.14 36.01
CA LEU A 702 2.34 -10.72 35.72
C LEU A 702 0.96 -10.05 35.58
N VAL A 703 0.06 -10.62 34.78
CA VAL A 703 -1.31 -10.08 34.63
C VAL A 703 -2.05 -10.00 35.96
N HIS A 704 -2.01 -11.06 36.77
CA HIS A 704 -2.71 -11.07 38.05
C HIS A 704 -2.14 -10.07 39.06
N PHE A 705 -0.82 -9.89 39.09
CA PHE A 705 -0.19 -8.91 39.96
C PHE A 705 -0.50 -7.48 39.49
N LEU A 706 -0.36 -7.19 38.19
CA LEU A 706 -0.65 -5.85 37.65
C LEU A 706 -2.07 -5.35 37.96
N ARG A 707 -3.05 -6.27 38.03
CA ARG A 707 -4.44 -5.93 38.38
C ARG A 707 -4.62 -5.40 39.80
N LEU A 708 -3.65 -5.59 40.71
CA LEU A 708 -3.70 -4.99 42.06
C LEU A 708 -3.59 -3.46 42.01
N HIS A 709 -3.06 -2.90 40.92
CA HIS A 709 -2.96 -1.46 40.74
C HIS A 709 -4.28 -0.88 40.17
N SER A 710 -4.89 0.08 40.87
CA SER A 710 -6.22 0.59 40.49
C SER A 710 -6.27 1.28 39.12
N SER A 711 -5.14 1.82 38.65
CA SER A 711 -5.03 2.41 37.30
C SER A 711 -4.81 1.39 36.17
N LEU A 712 -4.68 0.09 36.45
CA LEU A 712 -4.48 -0.94 35.44
C LEU A 712 -5.71 -1.84 35.32
N ILE A 713 -6.34 -1.83 34.15
CA ILE A 713 -7.56 -2.61 33.88
C ILE A 713 -7.29 -3.65 32.79
N ALA A 714 -7.41 -4.93 33.13
CA ALA A 714 -7.30 -6.02 32.17
C ALA A 714 -8.58 -6.14 31.31
N ASN A 715 -8.48 -6.79 30.15
CA ASN A 715 -9.65 -7.23 29.37
C ASN A 715 -10.60 -8.11 30.21
N HIS A 716 -11.87 -8.16 29.85
CA HIS A 716 -12.89 -8.95 30.56
C HIS A 716 -13.33 -10.24 29.80
N TYR A 717 -12.65 -10.58 28.70
CA TYR A 717 -12.99 -11.72 27.84
C TYR A 717 -12.97 -13.08 28.55
N GLN A 718 -13.94 -13.92 28.18
CA GLN A 718 -14.02 -15.33 28.59
C GLN A 718 -14.46 -16.21 27.41
N TRP A 719 -13.66 -17.23 27.08
CA TRP A 719 -14.11 -18.35 26.25
C TRP A 719 -13.25 -19.61 26.49
N GLY A 720 -13.90 -20.74 26.75
CA GLY A 720 -13.24 -22.06 26.78
C GLY A 720 -12.04 -22.18 27.73
N SER A 721 -10.91 -22.71 27.22
CA SER A 721 -9.72 -23.08 27.99
C SER A 721 -8.59 -22.04 27.99
N THR A 722 -8.76 -20.91 27.31
CA THR A 722 -7.73 -19.85 27.20
C THR A 722 -7.80 -18.82 28.32
N PHE A 723 -8.84 -18.86 29.18
CA PHE A 723 -9.14 -18.16 30.46
C PHE A 723 -8.84 -16.65 30.60
N GLU A 724 -7.75 -16.15 30.01
CA GLU A 724 -7.13 -14.84 30.15
C GLU A 724 -6.73 -14.22 28.80
N GLU A 725 -6.48 -15.03 27.76
CA GLU A 725 -5.91 -14.58 26.49
C GLU A 725 -6.98 -14.33 25.41
N LEU A 726 -6.95 -13.15 24.81
CA LEU A 726 -7.80 -12.80 23.66
C LEU A 726 -7.37 -13.55 22.40
N GLN A 727 -6.06 -13.61 22.16
CA GLN A 727 -5.46 -14.19 20.96
C GLN A 727 -5.98 -13.57 19.64
N PHE A 728 -6.53 -12.35 19.71
CA PHE A 728 -7.16 -11.64 18.60
C PHE A 728 -6.23 -11.50 17.40
N PHE A 729 -4.98 -11.06 17.60
CA PHE A 729 -4.06 -10.82 16.48
C PHE A 729 -3.46 -12.11 15.89
N SER A 730 -3.35 -13.18 16.68
CA SER A 730 -2.72 -14.45 16.28
C SER A 730 -3.67 -15.54 15.77
N SER A 731 -4.99 -15.39 16.01
CA SER A 731 -6.01 -16.37 15.57
C SER A 731 -6.88 -15.75 14.48
N ASP A 732 -6.88 -16.33 13.28
CA ASP A 732 -7.70 -15.82 12.17
C ASP A 732 -9.21 -15.91 12.47
N GLU A 733 -9.64 -16.97 13.17
CA GLU A 733 -11.03 -17.14 13.58
C GLU A 733 -11.50 -16.00 14.49
N ILE A 734 -10.66 -15.59 15.44
CA ILE A 734 -10.97 -14.52 16.38
C ILE A 734 -10.79 -13.15 15.71
N TYR A 735 -9.72 -12.98 14.92
CA TYR A 735 -9.44 -11.75 14.17
C TYR A 735 -10.59 -11.41 13.21
N ALA A 736 -11.16 -12.40 12.52
CA ALA A 736 -12.29 -12.23 11.61
C ALA A 736 -13.58 -11.69 12.28
N ARG A 737 -13.65 -11.67 13.62
CA ARG A 737 -14.76 -11.02 14.36
C ARG A 737 -14.67 -9.49 14.33
N GLY A 738 -13.51 -8.95 13.96
CA GLY A 738 -13.29 -7.53 13.70
C GLY A 738 -13.05 -6.66 14.93
N VAL A 739 -12.70 -5.39 14.68
CA VAL A 739 -12.36 -4.40 15.71
C VAL A 739 -13.48 -4.15 16.71
N HIS A 740 -14.73 -4.16 16.26
CA HIS A 740 -15.87 -3.97 17.16
C HIS A 740 -15.86 -5.04 18.27
N TRP A 741 -15.65 -6.31 17.90
CA TRP A 741 -15.56 -7.41 18.84
C TRP A 741 -14.36 -7.25 19.80
N TYR A 742 -13.21 -6.81 19.29
CA TYR A 742 -12.02 -6.59 20.13
C TYR A 742 -12.22 -5.49 21.17
N MET A 743 -12.77 -4.34 20.75
CA MET A 743 -13.07 -3.21 21.63
C MET A 743 -14.11 -3.57 22.70
N GLN A 744 -15.06 -4.45 22.37
CA GLN A 744 -16.05 -4.95 23.33
C GLN A 744 -15.44 -5.74 24.49
N GLN A 745 -14.18 -6.18 24.40
CA GLN A 745 -13.51 -6.94 25.47
C GLN A 745 -12.94 -6.06 26.59
N PHE A 746 -13.15 -4.75 26.51
CA PHE A 746 -12.61 -3.77 27.42
C PHE A 746 -13.69 -2.83 27.96
N ASP A 747 -13.61 -2.53 29.26
CA ASP A 747 -14.54 -1.60 29.90
C ASP A 747 -14.25 -0.14 29.48
N PRO A 748 -15.25 0.72 29.28
CA PRO A 748 -15.06 2.13 28.91
C PRO A 748 -14.32 2.93 30.00
N VAL A 749 -13.67 4.03 29.62
CA VAL A 749 -13.05 4.93 30.62
C VAL A 749 -14.17 5.65 31.35
N ASN A 750 -14.31 5.40 32.65
CA ASN A 750 -15.23 6.18 33.47
C ASN A 750 -14.51 7.44 33.97
N ASN A 751 -14.94 8.62 33.52
CA ASN A 751 -14.43 9.93 33.98
C ASN A 751 -14.60 10.19 35.50
N ARG A 752 -15.30 9.30 36.23
CA ARG A 752 -15.53 9.41 37.68
C ARG A 752 -14.32 9.05 38.54
N THR A 753 -13.40 8.24 38.02
CA THR A 753 -12.11 7.97 38.67
C THR A 753 -11.10 8.94 38.09
N GLY A 754 -10.79 10.04 38.79
CA GLY A 754 -9.94 11.14 38.30
C GLY A 754 -8.46 10.82 38.02
N GLY A 755 -8.13 9.59 37.61
CA GLY A 755 -6.79 9.14 37.25
C GLY A 755 -6.72 8.56 35.83
N SER A 756 -5.55 8.67 35.20
CA SER A 756 -5.24 8.06 33.89
C SER A 756 -5.25 6.53 34.02
N VAL A 757 -6.27 5.88 33.47
CA VAL A 757 -6.41 4.42 33.43
C VAL A 757 -5.69 3.84 32.21
N VAL A 758 -4.94 2.77 32.42
CA VAL A 758 -4.24 2.00 31.38
C VAL A 758 -4.91 0.64 31.24
N ARG A 759 -5.52 0.41 30.08
CA ARG A 759 -6.05 -0.90 29.71
C ARG A 759 -4.96 -1.81 29.18
N PHE A 760 -5.11 -3.09 29.45
CA PHE A 760 -4.19 -4.07 28.91
C PHE A 760 -4.81 -5.42 28.62
N GLU A 761 -4.17 -6.15 27.70
CA GLU A 761 -4.42 -7.57 27.49
C GLU A 761 -3.12 -8.36 27.54
N LYS A 762 -3.25 -9.69 27.57
CA LYS A 762 -2.12 -10.60 27.49
C LYS A 762 -2.48 -11.76 26.58
N SER A 763 -1.63 -12.01 25.59
CA SER A 763 -1.77 -13.15 24.69
C SER A 763 -0.37 -13.65 24.34
N ALA A 764 0.06 -14.74 24.97
CA ALA A 764 1.46 -15.17 24.89
C ALA A 764 1.83 -15.80 23.53
N SER A 765 0.82 -16.09 22.70
CA SER A 765 0.97 -16.52 21.30
C SER A 765 1.50 -15.40 20.40
N TYR A 766 1.26 -14.14 20.74
CA TYR A 766 1.61 -12.98 19.91
C TYR A 766 3.10 -12.93 19.61
N PHE A 767 3.95 -13.15 20.62
CA PHE A 767 5.41 -13.03 20.48
C PHE A 767 6.00 -13.78 19.28
N THR A 768 5.48 -14.98 18.98
CA THR A 768 6.00 -15.85 17.91
C THR A 768 5.17 -15.89 16.64
N ASP A 769 3.97 -15.31 16.64
CA ASP A 769 3.13 -15.33 15.44
C ASP A 769 3.58 -14.20 14.50
N PRO A 770 4.04 -14.50 13.28
CA PRO A 770 4.65 -13.50 12.39
C PRO A 770 3.64 -12.47 11.84
N ARG A 771 2.34 -12.74 11.92
CA ARG A 771 1.28 -11.84 11.45
C ARG A 771 0.91 -10.79 12.50
N THR A 772 1.10 -11.14 13.77
CA THR A 772 0.67 -10.35 14.91
C THR A 772 1.31 -8.95 14.96
N PRO A 773 2.63 -8.75 14.78
CA PRO A 773 3.22 -7.41 14.80
C PRO A 773 2.54 -6.44 13.82
N ARG A 774 2.33 -6.88 12.57
CA ARG A 774 1.67 -6.08 11.52
C ARG A 774 0.22 -5.77 11.86
N ARG A 775 -0.56 -6.79 12.25
CA ARG A 775 -1.99 -6.63 12.61
C ARG A 775 -2.18 -5.74 13.83
N MET A 776 -1.33 -5.89 14.84
CA MET A 776 -1.39 -5.13 16.07
C MET A 776 -0.98 -3.68 15.85
N HIS A 777 0.11 -3.42 15.13
CA HIS A 777 0.54 -2.05 14.81
C HIS A 777 -0.47 -1.30 13.95
N SER A 778 -1.19 -1.99 13.05
CA SER A 778 -2.27 -1.37 12.26
C SER A 778 -3.40 -0.81 13.14
N LEU A 779 -3.76 -1.51 14.23
CA LEU A 779 -4.88 -1.14 15.10
C LEU A 779 -4.46 -0.28 16.30
N ILE A 780 -3.35 -0.63 16.96
CA ILE A 780 -2.84 0.01 18.19
C ILE A 780 -1.34 0.34 18.04
N PRO A 781 -0.98 1.28 17.14
CA PRO A 781 0.44 1.63 16.88
C PRO A 781 1.15 2.20 18.11
N ASP A 782 0.41 2.86 19.01
CA ASP A 782 0.94 3.51 20.21
C ASP A 782 0.97 2.60 21.45
N ALA A 783 0.61 1.32 21.30
CA ALA A 783 0.66 0.38 22.41
C ALA A 783 2.08 0.22 22.96
N ARG A 784 2.17 -0.01 24.27
CA ARG A 784 3.38 -0.43 24.96
C ARG A 784 3.39 -1.95 25.12
N LEU A 785 4.52 -2.58 24.92
CA LEU A 785 4.66 -4.02 24.83
C LEU A 785 5.54 -4.50 25.97
N VAL A 786 5.11 -5.55 26.66
CA VAL A 786 5.93 -6.23 27.67
C VAL A 786 6.26 -7.64 27.19
N VAL A 787 7.54 -7.97 27.19
CA VAL A 787 8.09 -9.25 26.76
C VAL A 787 8.85 -9.88 27.92
N LEU A 788 8.51 -11.10 28.31
CA LEU A 788 9.17 -11.80 29.42
C LEU A 788 10.19 -12.79 28.85
N LEU A 789 11.47 -12.53 29.05
CA LEU A 789 12.56 -13.39 28.57
C LEU A 789 13.06 -14.27 29.71
N ARG A 790 13.08 -15.58 29.47
CA ARG A 790 13.51 -16.61 30.41
C ARG A 790 14.69 -17.36 29.80
N HIS A 791 15.50 -18.04 30.60
CA HIS A 791 16.44 -19.03 30.09
C HIS A 791 15.75 -19.97 29.05
N PRO A 792 16.20 -19.98 27.78
CA PRO A 792 15.42 -20.55 26.68
C PRO A 792 15.24 -22.07 26.78
N VAL A 793 16.24 -22.79 27.32
CA VAL A 793 16.13 -24.23 27.62
C VAL A 793 15.04 -24.54 28.67
N TYR A 794 15.02 -23.82 29.80
CA TYR A 794 13.98 -24.02 30.81
C TYR A 794 12.59 -23.62 30.31
N ARG A 795 12.52 -22.63 29.42
CA ARG A 795 11.28 -22.25 28.74
C ARG A 795 10.81 -23.37 27.79
N ALA A 796 11.71 -23.99 27.01
CA ALA A 796 11.41 -25.13 26.15
C ALA A 796 10.95 -26.36 26.97
N TYR A 797 11.66 -26.70 28.04
CA TYR A 797 11.29 -27.80 28.94
C TYR A 797 9.92 -27.57 29.61
N SER A 798 9.65 -26.33 30.04
CA SER A 798 8.33 -25.96 30.59
C SER A 798 7.20 -26.08 29.56
N TRP A 799 7.49 -25.91 28.27
CA TRP A 799 6.51 -26.17 27.19
C TRP A 799 6.30 -27.67 26.97
N TYR A 800 7.36 -28.47 26.93
CA TYR A 800 7.28 -29.93 26.86
C TYR A 800 6.41 -30.49 28.00
N GLN A 801 6.72 -30.12 29.24
CA GLN A 801 5.98 -30.55 30.42
C GLN A 801 4.52 -30.07 30.40
N HIS A 802 4.26 -28.89 29.83
CA HIS A 802 2.89 -28.40 29.67
C HIS A 802 2.10 -29.20 28.64
N SER A 803 2.75 -29.63 27.55
CA SER A 803 2.17 -30.49 26.51
C SER A 803 1.89 -31.89 27.07
N LEU A 804 2.84 -32.47 27.81
CA LEU A 804 2.67 -33.74 28.52
C LEU A 804 1.48 -33.70 29.48
N ALA A 805 1.37 -32.66 30.30
CA ALA A 805 0.25 -32.49 31.24
C ALA A 805 -1.11 -32.28 30.55
N ARG A 806 -1.13 -31.86 29.27
CA ARG A 806 -2.34 -31.76 28.45
C ARG A 806 -2.65 -33.05 27.68
N GLY A 807 -1.81 -34.07 27.83
CA GLY A 807 -1.96 -35.35 27.17
C GLY A 807 -1.55 -35.34 25.70
N ASP A 808 -0.63 -34.44 25.31
CA ASP A 808 -0.06 -34.43 23.96
C ASP A 808 0.55 -35.82 23.64
N PRO A 809 0.11 -36.49 22.56
CA PRO A 809 0.56 -37.84 22.27
C PRO A 809 2.06 -37.95 22.00
N ALA A 810 2.67 -36.95 21.35
CA ALA A 810 4.11 -36.95 21.09
C ALA A 810 4.91 -36.75 22.38
N ALA A 811 4.43 -35.90 23.29
CA ALA A 811 5.07 -35.68 24.60
C ALA A 811 4.91 -36.87 25.55
N ARG A 812 3.86 -37.69 25.38
CA ARG A 812 3.68 -38.95 26.13
C ARG A 812 4.55 -40.08 25.61
N LEU A 813 4.82 -40.08 24.31
CA LEU A 813 5.62 -41.10 23.64
C LEU A 813 7.12 -40.88 23.83
N LEU A 814 7.60 -39.64 23.64
CA LEU A 814 9.03 -39.33 23.68
C LEU A 814 9.38 -38.55 24.93
N SER A 815 10.42 -39.00 25.63
CA SER A 815 11.07 -38.19 26.67
C SER A 815 11.64 -36.88 26.09
N PHE A 816 11.91 -35.90 26.96
CA PHE A 816 12.52 -34.64 26.51
C PHE A 816 13.90 -34.88 25.88
N SER A 817 14.69 -35.84 26.41
CA SER A 817 15.98 -36.24 25.82
C SER A 817 15.86 -36.78 24.40
N GLN A 818 14.90 -37.66 24.14
CA GLN A 818 14.63 -38.21 22.81
C GLN A 818 14.14 -37.12 21.85
N LEU A 819 13.27 -36.21 22.32
CA LEU A 819 12.80 -35.08 21.54
C LEU A 819 13.95 -34.15 21.12
N VAL A 820 14.88 -33.85 22.04
CA VAL A 820 16.10 -33.07 21.76
C VAL A 820 17.00 -33.74 20.72
N ARG A 821 17.19 -35.07 20.84
CA ARG A 821 18.11 -35.81 19.96
C ARG A 821 17.55 -35.99 18.56
N TYR A 822 16.27 -36.32 18.45
CA TYR A 822 15.69 -36.87 17.22
C TYR A 822 14.56 -36.03 16.64
N GLY A 823 13.93 -35.13 17.41
CA GLY A 823 12.69 -34.45 17.02
C GLY A 823 12.79 -33.57 15.77
N ALA A 824 13.97 -33.01 15.46
CA ALA A 824 14.17 -32.17 14.27
C ALA A 824 14.05 -32.93 12.95
N SER A 825 14.53 -34.18 12.94
CA SER A 825 14.73 -35.01 11.76
C SER A 825 14.17 -36.43 11.95
N MET A 826 13.10 -36.56 12.74
CA MET A 826 12.48 -37.84 13.03
C MET A 826 11.98 -38.49 11.74
N SER A 827 12.45 -39.71 11.46
CA SER A 827 12.00 -40.54 10.34
C SER A 827 11.17 -41.71 10.86
N GLU A 828 10.43 -42.36 9.96
CA GLU A 828 9.72 -43.60 10.27
C GLU A 828 10.68 -44.70 10.75
N THR A 829 11.82 -44.87 10.07
CA THR A 829 12.85 -45.84 10.48
C THR A 829 13.37 -45.59 11.88
N MET A 830 13.60 -44.32 12.25
CA MET A 830 14.08 -43.94 13.57
C MET A 830 13.01 -44.05 14.64
N LEU A 831 11.75 -43.78 14.29
CA LEU A 831 10.62 -43.99 15.20
C LEU A 831 10.50 -45.48 15.56
N MET A 832 10.62 -46.38 14.59
CA MET A 832 10.56 -47.83 14.83
C MET A 832 11.77 -48.39 15.58
N THR A 833 12.91 -47.67 15.64
CA THR A 833 14.08 -48.12 16.41
C THR A 833 14.01 -47.70 17.88
N ILE A 834 13.25 -46.64 18.21
CA ILE A 834 13.14 -46.09 19.56
C ILE A 834 11.78 -46.34 20.22
N THR A 835 10.83 -46.96 19.51
CA THR A 835 9.49 -47.32 20.00
C THR A 835 9.10 -48.70 19.54
N THR A 836 8.14 -49.33 20.23
CA THR A 836 7.56 -50.62 19.87
C THR A 836 6.14 -50.47 19.30
N HIS A 837 5.68 -51.47 18.54
CA HIS A 837 4.31 -51.51 18.02
C HIS A 837 3.26 -51.39 19.14
N GLU A 838 3.48 -52.06 20.27
CA GLU A 838 2.59 -51.99 21.43
C GLU A 838 2.52 -50.59 22.06
N GLU A 839 3.65 -49.88 22.16
CA GLU A 839 3.68 -48.51 22.68
C GLU A 839 2.94 -47.53 21.76
N LEU A 840 3.10 -47.67 20.44
CA LEU A 840 2.38 -46.85 19.47
C LEU A 840 0.87 -47.08 19.56
N LEU A 841 0.43 -48.34 19.66
CA LEU A 841 -0.98 -48.69 19.83
C LEU A 841 -1.58 -48.14 21.12
N ARG A 842 -0.82 -48.13 22.24
CA ARG A 842 -1.26 -47.52 23.51
C ARG A 842 -1.60 -46.03 23.38
N PHE A 843 -0.98 -45.33 22.44
CA PHE A 843 -1.25 -43.93 22.15
C PHE A 843 -2.13 -43.72 20.90
N SER A 844 -2.84 -44.77 20.47
CA SER A 844 -3.76 -44.76 19.32
C SER A 844 -3.08 -44.52 17.97
N PHE A 845 -1.81 -44.91 17.82
CA PHE A 845 -1.10 -44.91 16.54
C PHE A 845 -0.85 -46.34 16.07
N ASP A 846 -1.37 -46.68 14.90
CA ASP A 846 -1.16 -47.98 14.26
C ASP A 846 0.09 -47.94 13.39
N SER A 847 1.08 -48.78 13.73
CA SER A 847 2.36 -48.85 12.99
C SER A 847 2.25 -49.53 11.63
N THR A 848 1.15 -50.22 11.35
CA THR A 848 0.88 -50.83 10.04
C THR A 848 0.20 -49.85 9.08
N ASN A 849 -0.29 -48.72 9.60
CA ASN A 849 -0.95 -47.67 8.85
C ASN A 849 0.00 -46.48 8.62
N SER A 850 0.48 -46.34 7.38
CA SER A 850 1.37 -45.24 6.99
C SER A 850 0.80 -43.85 7.29
N THR A 851 -0.52 -43.64 7.16
CA THR A 851 -1.16 -42.35 7.48
C THR A 851 -1.07 -42.02 8.97
N SER A 852 -1.25 -43.01 9.85
CA SER A 852 -1.14 -42.86 11.31
C SER A 852 0.29 -42.47 11.70
N ILE A 853 1.29 -43.12 11.12
CA ILE A 853 2.70 -42.80 11.36
C ILE A 853 3.05 -41.38 10.87
N GLN A 854 2.59 -40.99 9.68
CA GLN A 854 2.80 -39.63 9.16
C GLN A 854 2.18 -38.55 10.05
N LEU A 855 1.00 -38.79 10.63
CA LEU A 855 0.38 -37.88 11.61
C LEU A 855 1.22 -37.76 12.88
N LEU A 856 1.76 -38.87 13.40
CA LEU A 856 2.63 -38.87 14.57
C LEU A 856 3.95 -38.15 14.30
N LEU A 857 4.60 -38.38 13.16
CA LEU A 857 5.82 -37.67 12.78
C LEU A 857 5.59 -36.15 12.72
N LYS A 858 4.47 -35.72 12.12
CA LYS A 858 4.05 -34.31 12.13
C LYS A 858 3.82 -33.78 13.55
N ALA A 859 3.20 -34.57 14.43
CA ALA A 859 2.98 -34.19 15.82
C ALA A 859 4.30 -34.04 16.60
N ILE A 860 5.25 -34.96 16.43
CA ILE A 860 6.59 -34.89 17.03
C ILE A 860 7.33 -33.64 16.54
N GLN A 861 7.35 -33.41 15.23
CA GLN A 861 8.01 -32.24 14.65
C GLN A 861 7.34 -30.92 15.10
N HIS A 862 6.01 -30.92 15.22
CA HIS A 862 5.27 -29.79 15.78
C HIS A 862 5.67 -29.53 17.23
N LEU A 863 5.66 -30.55 18.09
CA LEU A 863 6.08 -30.43 19.49
C LEU A 863 7.52 -29.93 19.62
N TYR A 864 8.45 -30.49 18.84
CA TYR A 864 9.84 -30.05 18.76
C TYR A 864 9.93 -28.55 18.44
N ASN A 865 9.27 -28.13 17.36
CA ASN A 865 9.28 -26.73 16.93
C ASN A 865 8.68 -25.79 18.00
N ARG A 866 7.60 -26.19 18.66
CA ARG A 866 6.94 -25.39 19.72
C ARG A 866 7.78 -25.32 21.00
N CYS A 867 8.59 -26.34 21.28
CA CYS A 867 9.59 -26.32 22.35
C CYS A 867 10.71 -25.33 22.04
N PHE A 868 11.39 -25.45 20.89
CA PHE A 868 12.65 -24.76 20.69
C PHE A 868 12.54 -23.39 20.01
N ARG A 869 11.74 -23.25 18.93
CA ARG A 869 11.68 -22.02 18.13
C ARG A 869 11.31 -20.75 18.93
N PRO A 870 10.36 -20.77 19.88
CA PRO A 870 10.05 -19.55 20.63
C PRO A 870 11.14 -19.12 21.63
N GLY A 871 12.20 -19.92 21.80
CA GLY A 871 13.40 -19.54 22.57
C GLY A 871 14.41 -18.72 21.75
N ASP A 872 14.25 -18.63 20.43
CA ASP A 872 15.05 -17.74 19.58
C ASP A 872 14.53 -16.30 19.68
N TYR A 873 14.78 -15.68 20.83
CA TYR A 873 14.20 -14.38 21.16
C TYR A 873 14.62 -13.27 20.21
N ALA A 874 15.85 -13.32 19.68
CA ALA A 874 16.37 -12.29 18.80
C ALA A 874 15.57 -12.21 17.50
N SER A 875 15.35 -13.35 16.83
CA SER A 875 14.59 -13.41 15.59
C SER A 875 13.18 -12.87 15.75
N HIS A 876 12.48 -13.26 16.83
CA HIS A 876 11.13 -12.74 17.09
C HIS A 876 11.14 -11.23 17.41
N LEU A 877 12.04 -10.77 18.28
CA LEU A 877 12.14 -9.33 18.62
C LEU A 877 12.47 -8.48 17.40
N SER A 878 13.31 -8.96 16.48
CA SER A 878 13.58 -8.28 15.21
C SER A 878 12.33 -8.09 14.35
N GLU A 879 11.41 -9.07 14.33
CA GLU A 879 10.11 -8.90 13.64
C GLU A 879 9.23 -7.84 14.31
N TRP A 880 9.22 -7.78 15.64
CA TRP A 880 8.50 -6.75 16.39
C TRP A 880 9.06 -5.34 16.17
N LEU A 881 10.38 -5.22 16.09
CA LEU A 881 11.09 -3.96 15.86
C LEU A 881 10.86 -3.35 14.47
N LYS A 882 10.33 -4.12 13.50
CA LYS A 882 9.87 -3.58 12.20
C LYS A 882 8.66 -2.65 12.34
N TYR A 883 7.90 -2.79 13.43
CA TYR A 883 6.63 -2.10 13.63
C TYR A 883 6.61 -1.22 14.88
N TYR A 884 7.28 -1.63 15.96
CA TYR A 884 7.29 -0.88 17.22
C TYR A 884 8.68 -0.35 17.53
N GLN A 885 8.74 0.88 18.04
CA GLN A 885 10.01 1.47 18.46
C GLN A 885 10.58 0.71 19.67
N PRO A 886 11.92 0.62 19.82
CA PRO A 886 12.53 -0.02 20.99
C PRO A 886 12.02 0.54 22.31
N SER A 887 11.71 1.84 22.37
CA SER A 887 11.17 2.52 23.56
C SER A 887 9.72 2.11 23.92
N GLN A 888 8.99 1.48 23.01
CA GLN A 888 7.67 0.91 23.25
C GLN A 888 7.72 -0.54 23.73
N ILE A 889 8.89 -1.19 23.72
CA ILE A 889 9.07 -2.59 24.12
C ILE A 889 9.87 -2.64 25.42
N LEU A 890 9.33 -3.31 26.43
CA LEU A 890 10.00 -3.59 27.70
C LEU A 890 10.36 -5.08 27.79
N PRO A 891 11.65 -5.44 27.61
CA PRO A 891 12.16 -6.74 27.99
C PRO A 891 12.22 -6.88 29.52
N VAL A 892 11.54 -7.90 30.03
CA VAL A 892 11.48 -8.27 31.44
C VAL A 892 12.31 -9.53 31.66
N ASP A 893 13.15 -9.52 32.69
CA ASP A 893 13.84 -10.72 33.16
C ASP A 893 12.83 -11.61 33.88
N ALA A 894 12.39 -12.67 33.20
CA ALA A 894 11.41 -13.60 33.75
C ALA A 894 11.99 -14.43 34.91
N ASP A 895 13.29 -14.74 34.89
CA ASP A 895 13.93 -15.52 35.97
C ASP A 895 14.13 -14.64 37.22
N HIS A 896 14.37 -13.34 37.06
CA HIS A 896 14.29 -12.38 38.17
C HIS A 896 12.87 -12.19 38.68
N PHE A 897 11.89 -11.98 37.78
CA PHE A 897 10.48 -11.80 38.14
C PHE A 897 9.93 -12.95 39.01
N LEU A 898 10.31 -14.19 38.72
CA LEU A 898 9.91 -15.35 39.52
C LEU A 898 10.51 -15.36 40.93
N ARG A 899 11.67 -14.74 41.14
CA ARG A 899 12.39 -14.68 42.42
C ARG A 899 12.10 -13.41 43.23
N ALA A 900 11.85 -12.29 42.56
CA ALA A 900 11.63 -10.97 43.17
C ALA A 900 10.61 -10.16 42.34
N PRO A 901 9.31 -10.54 42.36
CA PRO A 901 8.32 -9.94 41.47
C PRO A 901 8.09 -8.44 41.69
N ALA A 902 8.31 -7.94 42.91
CA ALA A 902 8.10 -6.52 43.24
C ALA A 902 9.04 -5.60 42.46
N ASP A 903 10.29 -6.01 42.22
CA ASP A 903 11.28 -5.20 41.48
C ASP A 903 10.86 -5.02 40.01
N THR A 904 10.49 -6.13 39.37
CA THR A 904 9.96 -6.11 38.00
C THR A 904 8.69 -5.29 37.90
N LEU A 905 7.77 -5.45 38.86
CA LEU A 905 6.50 -4.71 38.85
C LEU A 905 6.73 -3.20 39.04
N ARG A 906 7.71 -2.77 39.84
CA ARG A 906 8.13 -1.36 39.91
C ARG A 906 8.56 -0.84 38.53
N VAL A 907 9.42 -1.58 37.83
CA VAL A 907 9.91 -1.20 36.50
C VAL A 907 8.79 -1.15 35.47
N VAL A 908 7.84 -2.09 35.50
CA VAL A 908 6.66 -2.06 34.61
C VAL A 908 5.81 -0.79 34.87
N GLN A 909 5.63 -0.39 36.14
CA GLN A 909 4.88 0.83 36.46
C GLN A 909 5.60 2.10 35.97
N GLU A 910 6.92 2.18 36.12
CA GLU A 910 7.75 3.29 35.62
C GLU A 910 7.70 3.37 34.09
N PHE A 911 7.86 2.22 33.43
CA PHE A 911 7.74 2.09 31.98
C PHE A 911 6.38 2.61 31.51
N LEU A 912 5.29 2.26 32.20
CA LEU A 912 3.92 2.71 31.90
C LEU A 912 3.62 4.15 32.31
N ARG A 913 4.49 4.80 33.10
CA ARG A 913 4.29 6.15 33.67
C ARG A 913 2.96 6.25 34.41
N LEU A 914 2.70 5.28 35.29
CA LEU A 914 1.49 5.27 36.12
C LEU A 914 1.46 6.49 37.07
N PRO A 915 0.26 6.96 37.45
CA PRO A 915 0.11 8.16 38.29
C PRO A 915 0.72 8.01 39.69
N TYR A 916 0.86 6.77 40.16
CA TYR A 916 1.57 6.43 41.39
C TYR A 916 2.26 5.08 41.20
N ILE A 917 3.23 4.79 42.06
CA ILE A 917 3.94 3.51 42.10
C ILE A 917 3.43 2.72 43.31
N LEU A 918 2.74 1.62 43.07
CA LEU A 918 2.31 0.67 44.10
C LEU A 918 3.51 -0.16 44.58
N ASN A 919 3.69 -0.22 45.89
CA ASN A 919 4.68 -1.08 46.52
C ASN A 919 4.18 -2.53 46.60
N TYR A 920 4.52 -3.35 45.60
CA TYR A 920 4.08 -4.75 45.54
C TYR A 920 4.66 -5.63 46.65
N SER A 921 5.75 -5.22 47.31
CA SER A 921 6.32 -5.98 48.44
C SER A 921 5.37 -6.08 49.63
N THR A 922 4.39 -5.18 49.75
CA THR A 922 3.35 -5.23 50.79
C THR A 922 2.21 -6.19 50.45
N TYR A 923 2.09 -6.63 49.20
CA TYR A 923 1.03 -7.51 48.72
C TYR A 923 1.52 -8.93 48.47
N LEU A 924 2.81 -9.12 48.17
CA LEU A 924 3.37 -10.40 47.76
C LEU A 924 4.26 -11.02 48.84
N GLU A 925 4.19 -12.34 48.97
CA GLU A 925 5.08 -13.16 49.79
C GLU A 925 5.42 -14.47 49.08
N TYR A 926 6.60 -15.02 49.36
CA TYR A 926 7.01 -16.31 48.84
C TYR A 926 6.33 -17.43 49.63
N ASN A 927 5.61 -18.32 48.94
CA ASN A 927 5.00 -19.48 49.56
C ASN A 927 5.85 -20.74 49.29
N PRO A 928 6.50 -21.34 50.32
CA PRO A 928 7.40 -22.47 50.13
C PRO A 928 6.69 -23.74 49.66
N HIS A 929 5.42 -23.95 50.03
CA HIS A 929 4.64 -25.10 49.57
C HIS A 929 4.27 -24.99 48.08
N LYS A 930 4.01 -23.76 47.61
CA LYS A 930 3.74 -23.49 46.20
C LYS A 930 5.04 -23.45 45.39
N GLY A 931 6.15 -23.01 46.00
CA GLY A 931 7.42 -22.74 45.34
C GLY A 931 7.46 -21.39 44.58
N PHE A 932 6.44 -20.55 44.73
CA PHE A 932 6.28 -19.28 44.01
C PHE A 932 5.67 -18.19 44.91
N PHE A 933 5.76 -16.94 44.47
CA PHE A 933 5.11 -15.81 45.13
C PHE A 933 3.58 -15.86 44.99
N CYS A 934 2.91 -15.55 46.10
CA CYS A 934 1.47 -15.46 46.26
C CYS A 934 1.10 -14.13 46.93
N LEU A 935 -0.19 -13.84 47.02
CA LEU A 935 -0.68 -12.74 47.84
C LEU A 935 -0.48 -13.05 49.33
N ARG A 936 -0.11 -12.03 50.10
CA ARG A 936 -0.05 -12.07 51.56
C ARG A 936 -1.43 -12.36 52.17
N PRO A 937 -1.50 -12.98 53.36
CA PRO A 937 -2.76 -13.20 54.08
C PRO A 937 -3.57 -11.91 54.22
N GLY A 938 -4.88 -11.98 53.96
CA GLY A 938 -5.79 -10.84 53.99
C GLY A 938 -5.88 -10.03 52.69
N HIS A 939 -5.03 -10.32 51.69
CA HIS A 939 -5.15 -9.75 50.35
C HIS A 939 -5.81 -10.74 49.38
N HIS A 940 -6.60 -10.19 48.44
CA HIS A 940 -7.32 -10.96 47.43
C HIS A 940 -7.08 -10.36 46.06
N PHE A 941 -7.02 -11.24 45.04
CA PHE A 941 -6.98 -10.76 43.66
C PHE A 941 -8.31 -10.08 43.34
N PRO A 942 -8.30 -8.92 42.64
CA PRO A 942 -9.52 -8.29 42.21
C PRO A 942 -10.39 -9.25 41.40
N PRO A 943 -11.73 -9.13 41.48
CA PRO A 943 -12.64 -9.97 40.69
C PRO A 943 -12.29 -9.88 39.20
N TRP A 944 -12.19 -11.04 38.56
CA TRP A 944 -12.02 -11.11 37.11
C TRP A 944 -13.09 -12.03 36.56
N PRO A 945 -13.78 -11.65 35.47
CA PRO A 945 -14.83 -12.49 34.92
C PRO A 945 -14.29 -13.91 34.63
N GLY A 946 -14.91 -14.93 35.22
CA GLY A 946 -14.56 -16.35 35.03
C GLY A 946 -13.35 -16.87 35.82
N ALA A 947 -12.56 -16.00 36.48
CA ALA A 947 -11.42 -16.43 37.28
C ALA A 947 -11.86 -16.89 38.68
N ARG A 948 -11.70 -18.19 38.98
CA ARG A 948 -11.93 -18.78 40.31
C ARG A 948 -10.90 -18.36 41.38
N LEU A 949 -10.12 -17.31 41.12
CA LEU A 949 -9.01 -16.86 41.98
C LEU A 949 -9.40 -15.80 43.01
N SER A 950 -10.66 -15.33 43.01
CA SER A 950 -11.10 -14.27 43.94
C SER A 950 -10.89 -14.63 45.42
N ASN A 951 -10.83 -15.93 45.75
CA ASN A 951 -10.74 -16.43 47.13
C ASN A 951 -9.46 -17.23 47.41
N GLN A 952 -8.47 -17.25 46.51
CA GLN A 952 -7.21 -17.97 46.72
C GLN A 952 -6.00 -17.01 46.70
N PRO A 953 -5.05 -17.12 47.64
CA PRO A 953 -3.87 -16.24 47.69
C PRO A 953 -2.85 -16.57 46.58
N CYS A 954 -2.86 -17.80 46.06
CA CYS A 954 -1.93 -18.28 45.04
C CYS A 954 -2.61 -18.55 43.70
N LEU A 955 -1.83 -18.51 42.61
CA LEU A 955 -2.29 -18.96 41.29
C LEU A 955 -2.58 -20.47 41.27
N GLY A 956 -3.54 -20.87 40.43
CA GLY A 956 -4.03 -22.25 40.34
C GLY A 956 -2.97 -23.31 40.00
N SER A 957 -3.32 -24.58 40.19
CA SER A 957 -2.43 -25.75 40.04
C SER A 957 -1.77 -25.88 38.65
N GLY A 958 -2.39 -25.35 37.60
CA GLY A 958 -1.83 -25.30 36.24
C GLY A 958 -0.68 -24.29 36.03
N LYS A 959 -0.41 -23.41 37.02
CA LYS A 959 0.63 -22.37 36.97
C LYS A 959 1.67 -22.66 38.06
N GLY A 960 2.95 -22.65 37.69
CA GLY A 960 4.05 -22.98 38.61
C GLY A 960 4.03 -24.45 39.04
N ARG A 961 3.98 -25.38 38.09
CA ARG A 961 4.10 -26.82 38.40
C ARG A 961 5.56 -27.14 38.76
N LEU A 962 5.75 -27.92 39.82
CA LEU A 962 7.02 -28.58 40.10
C LEU A 962 7.20 -29.69 39.07
N TYR A 963 8.31 -29.64 38.34
CA TYR A 963 8.72 -30.68 37.40
C TYR A 963 9.96 -31.36 37.94
N GLN A 964 10.19 -32.62 37.54
CA GLN A 964 11.50 -33.25 37.72
C GLN A 964 12.56 -32.37 37.05
N HIS A 965 13.76 -32.31 37.65
CA HIS A 965 14.91 -31.66 37.03
C HIS A 965 15.15 -32.22 35.62
N LEU A 966 15.81 -31.46 34.75
CA LEU A 966 16.24 -31.96 33.44
C LEU A 966 16.92 -33.32 33.62
N ASP A 967 16.67 -34.26 32.69
CA ASP A 967 17.29 -35.58 32.70
C ASP A 967 18.81 -35.42 32.96
N PRO A 968 19.43 -36.24 33.83
CA PRO A 968 20.84 -36.09 34.20
C PRO A 968 21.80 -36.03 32.99
N ASP A 969 21.43 -36.71 31.91
CA ASP A 969 22.18 -36.79 30.65
C ASP A 969 22.03 -35.55 29.75
N ILE A 970 21.18 -34.59 30.13
CA ILE A 970 20.96 -33.32 29.42
C ILE A 970 21.35 -32.16 30.31
N GLN A 971 22.49 -31.54 29.98
CA GLN A 971 22.88 -30.30 30.63
C GLN A 971 22.36 -29.07 29.89
N ALA A 972 21.73 -28.14 30.62
CA ALA A 972 21.22 -26.89 30.05
C ALA A 972 22.29 -26.07 29.29
N PRO A 973 23.56 -25.94 29.78
CA PRO A 973 24.63 -25.29 29.02
C PRO A 973 24.90 -25.95 27.65
N ALA A 974 24.91 -27.28 27.58
CA ALA A 974 25.12 -27.99 26.31
C ALA A 974 23.98 -27.70 25.31
N LEU A 975 22.74 -27.62 25.78
CA LEU A 975 21.60 -27.24 24.94
C LEU A 975 21.61 -25.77 24.52
N LEU A 976 22.07 -24.86 25.40
CA LEU A 976 22.27 -23.45 25.04
C LEU A 976 23.26 -23.32 23.89
N THR A 977 24.42 -23.96 24.01
CA THR A 977 25.44 -23.93 22.95
C THR A 977 24.92 -24.54 21.66
N ARG A 978 24.23 -25.69 21.74
CA ARG A 978 23.72 -26.39 20.56
C ARG A 978 22.62 -25.64 19.81
N PHE A 979 21.65 -25.07 20.52
CA PHE A 979 20.43 -24.53 19.90
C PHE A 979 20.33 -23.01 19.90
N TYR A 980 20.99 -22.32 20.83
CA TYR A 980 20.75 -20.90 21.09
C TYR A 980 22.01 -20.04 21.04
N ALA A 981 23.21 -20.58 20.73
CA ALA A 981 24.44 -19.79 20.70
C ALA A 981 24.33 -18.57 19.75
N THR A 982 23.93 -18.81 18.50
CA THR A 982 23.74 -17.73 17.51
C THR A 982 22.60 -16.79 17.90
N ALA A 983 21.46 -17.35 18.33
CA ALA A 983 20.30 -16.58 18.77
C ALA A 983 20.62 -15.65 19.95
N ASN A 984 21.37 -16.14 20.94
CA ASN A 984 21.77 -15.37 22.12
C ASN A 984 22.82 -14.31 21.78
N LYS A 985 23.78 -14.61 20.90
CA LYS A 985 24.72 -13.61 20.37
C LYS A 985 23.96 -12.47 19.68
N ASN A 986 22.95 -12.80 18.88
CA ASN A 986 22.10 -11.82 18.21
C ASN A 986 21.24 -11.04 19.21
N LEU A 987 20.76 -11.67 20.28
CA LEU A 987 20.01 -11.00 21.34
C LEU A 987 20.89 -9.98 22.08
N ILE A 988 22.14 -10.33 22.42
CA ILE A 988 23.11 -9.39 23.01
C ILE A 988 23.36 -8.21 22.08
N LYS A 989 23.50 -8.47 20.78
CA LYS A 989 23.65 -7.42 19.76
C LYS A 989 22.43 -6.47 19.78
N LEU A 990 21.20 -6.98 19.79
CA LEU A 990 20.00 -6.15 19.90
C LEU A 990 19.98 -5.27 21.17
N PHE A 991 20.39 -5.81 22.32
CA PHE A 991 20.50 -5.02 23.56
C PHE A 991 21.57 -3.93 23.46
N ARG A 992 22.69 -4.21 22.79
CA ARG A 992 23.75 -3.22 22.54
C ARG A 992 23.26 -2.10 21.64
N ASP A 993 22.59 -2.45 20.55
CA ASP A 993 22.03 -1.53 19.55
C ASP A 993 20.87 -0.69 20.12
N HIS A 994 20.26 -1.14 21.22
CA HIS A 994 19.15 -0.45 21.90
C HIS A 994 19.45 -0.20 23.39
N PRO A 995 20.21 0.86 23.75
CA PRO A 995 20.61 1.14 25.13
C PRO A 995 19.46 1.26 26.15
N ILE A 996 18.26 1.64 25.70
CA ILE A 996 17.07 1.70 26.55
C ILE A 996 16.69 0.32 27.11
N TRP A 997 16.90 -0.76 26.37
CA TRP A 997 16.65 -2.13 26.85
C TRP A 997 17.64 -2.54 27.93
N ARG A 998 18.94 -2.22 27.77
CA ARG A 998 19.95 -2.46 28.82
C ARG A 998 19.61 -1.73 30.11
N ARG A 999 19.19 -0.46 30.01
CA ARG A 999 18.78 0.33 31.17
C ARG A 999 17.60 -0.32 31.91
N TRP A 1000 16.57 -0.75 31.17
CA TRP A 1000 15.41 -1.41 31.78
C TRP A 1000 15.75 -2.77 32.38
N TRP A 1001 16.61 -3.55 31.72
CA TRP A 1001 17.06 -4.85 32.22
C TRP A 1001 17.90 -4.71 33.50
N TYR A 1002 18.81 -3.73 33.53
CA TYR A 1002 19.62 -3.40 34.69
C TYR A 1002 18.78 -2.96 35.89
N ALA A 1003 17.77 -2.12 35.67
CA ALA A 1003 16.87 -1.66 36.72
C ALA A 1003 16.07 -2.79 37.41
N GLN A 1004 16.00 -3.98 36.80
CA GLN A 1004 15.35 -5.17 37.33
C GLN A 1004 16.37 -6.13 37.97
N SER A 1005 17.46 -6.43 37.26
CA SER A 1005 18.34 -7.57 37.57
C SER A 1005 19.75 -7.19 38.05
N ASN A 1006 20.09 -5.90 38.07
CA ASN A 1006 21.46 -5.38 38.27
C ASN A 1006 22.49 -5.95 37.27
N SER A 1007 22.04 -6.38 36.09
CA SER A 1007 22.87 -6.80 34.95
C SER A 1007 22.45 -6.03 33.70
N GLU A 1008 23.36 -5.76 32.77
CA GLU A 1008 22.98 -5.14 31.48
C GLU A 1008 22.39 -6.14 30.47
N TYR A 1009 22.64 -7.44 30.68
CA TYR A 1009 22.26 -8.51 29.74
C TYR A 1009 21.63 -9.70 30.49
N PRO A 1010 20.83 -10.54 29.81
CA PRO A 1010 20.35 -11.79 30.38
C PRO A 1010 21.52 -12.69 30.78
N ALA A 1011 21.56 -13.17 32.02
CA ALA A 1011 22.70 -13.95 32.54
C ALA A 1011 23.00 -15.21 31.71
N TRP A 1012 21.97 -15.84 31.14
CA TRP A 1012 22.08 -17.04 30.30
C TRP A 1012 22.42 -16.75 28.82
N SER A 1013 22.52 -15.48 28.41
CA SER A 1013 22.79 -15.10 27.03
C SER A 1013 24.28 -15.16 26.68
N HIS A 1014 25.15 -14.95 27.67
CA HIS A 1014 26.56 -15.29 27.57
C HIS A 1014 26.64 -16.80 27.78
N GLY A 1015 26.89 -17.57 26.71
CA GLY A 1015 27.10 -19.02 26.85
C GLY A 1015 28.13 -19.24 27.95
N SER A 1016 27.71 -19.82 29.07
CA SER A 1016 28.55 -19.90 30.26
C SER A 1016 29.78 -20.73 29.94
N SER A 1017 30.96 -20.11 30.07
CA SER A 1017 32.12 -20.77 30.66
C SER A 1017 31.77 -21.29 32.05
#